data_AF-A0A6P2L2A6-F1
#
_entry.id   AF-A0A6P2L2A6-F1
#
_cell.length_a   1.000
_cell.length_b   1.000
_cell.length_c   1.000
_cell.angle_alpha   90.00
_cell.angle_beta   90.00
_cell.angle_gamma   90.00
#
_symmetry.space_group_name_H-M   'P 1'
#
loop_
_entity.id
_entity.type
_entity.pdbx_description
1 polymer ?
#
loop_
_entity_poly.entity_id
_entity_poly.type
_entity_poly.pdbx_seq_one_letter_code
_entity_poly.pdbx_strand_id
1 'polypeptide(L)'
;MSNKTAPKKKHHPTTAPQSAPKPAEPADTPLSWAYPFTPIGKADATDPMTYFKALAKCENGFYPLGVSGMWHGGVHFADGSAEMLKQDSGVRAIADGKIVAYRLNTKYEETTYPNNLGLAHYSTGFVLVRHELKLPPKPAPKEPAKPAPASAPASAPAPASTNAAPPAAAPADNAPSNTKPANDKPLVFFSLYMHTMDWATYQKAIEQAKANPKPDPALPTPMSYWEGDRYYRVGDKAKDQQSVPKAPVQSPATRTDGADNLPINNTSPNEPIPTDSDQDVALPAPQTGLRIRELPNGKCKILGILPTGAEVIAGDGDPAHTDWIKIKAIKSGTILPAEVGKPVSPQAPWGYVFKGELDAVVDPKPLDTVVILKEPQRVKAGEVVAHVGQYQWPMKASPIPPKPNYPMLHLEVFAGADFKDFMDRSRARAKELNDKNKPLLEIEPGAKLVTEILAPDQKLTQAGLKLVPLADAKGSRWVKVQPKSVTNVPAKGKQKATQNLANVGNPIWVESSLANTISTANVSGWQNFPLDVSKASGPGADFRDVLRRAELDKLGEGNVAIDDKGHHWWNITIGSKDGSELKGWVCDTGHLNVQFRSPWEWPGFELVDNGSVGPADMFKRHIHTTEQYLADEDGTEFMGEAAKVNAGELITKIEKAIDTNHDGKVSAQELKHALETRWMAEAVSHLVVRNETEWGGGLGKWEDLSPLMKTQKEMWKTELDRLAKLQWWEEIKGVDGFPTDLSPWHFHPIGLIGNFLVSGGCDCAGSRLELSSMRKIATTCGDAKINEYLDSINQAFVDYKINTCMQRAYFISQILTESGEFKYTRELSKNNAPLEYDPWRGRGLIQLTHKENYQAYQDYSGEDVTSGMPAIEKVEKAPHSVLSAAWFFAIHVNLLKPSEEDDLIWVSRIINGGFNGYDHRLSYLNLAIKALGLEACTKLNRAGIYKFEESRAYNEKRASFGWGHWHDPGSAVSGTSKDKDEAIKGFRRYLDLDDAAGKPVDKHGKPKDQNWYHIAVVRPHAEARLSALMAS
;
A
#
# COMPACT_ATOMS: atom_id res chain seq x y z
N MET A 1 -59.05 -39.22 -36.85
CA MET A 1 -59.85 -38.12 -37.46
C MET A 1 -59.89 -36.94 -36.50
N SER A 2 -60.16 -35.75 -37.00
CA SER A 2 -59.92 -34.46 -36.35
C SER A 2 -60.62 -34.26 -34.99
N ASN A 3 -59.96 -33.57 -34.06
CA ASN A 3 -60.65 -32.65 -33.17
C ASN A 3 -59.74 -31.48 -32.76
N LYS A 4 -60.24 -30.25 -32.92
CA LYS A 4 -59.58 -29.01 -32.47
C LYS A 4 -60.29 -28.52 -31.21
N THR A 5 -59.56 -28.31 -30.12
CA THR A 5 -60.07 -27.62 -28.93
C THR A 5 -58.99 -26.71 -28.36
N ALA A 6 -59.28 -25.42 -28.28
CA ALA A 6 -58.37 -24.43 -27.71
C ALA A 6 -58.35 -24.51 -26.17
N PRO A 7 -57.17 -24.51 -25.50
CA PRO A 7 -57.10 -24.70 -24.06
C PRO A 7 -57.38 -23.42 -23.26
N LYS A 8 -58.17 -23.55 -22.20
CA LYS A 8 -58.33 -22.54 -21.14
C LYS A 8 -57.08 -22.54 -20.24
N LYS A 9 -56.71 -21.36 -19.73
CA LYS A 9 -55.62 -21.17 -18.75
C LYS A 9 -55.83 -22.00 -17.49
N LYS A 10 -54.79 -22.72 -17.02
CA LYS A 10 -54.53 -23.02 -15.60
C LYS A 10 -53.05 -23.38 -15.36
N HIS A 11 -52.49 -22.81 -14.29
CA HIS A 11 -51.21 -23.10 -13.61
C HIS A 11 -49.91 -23.23 -14.44
N HIS A 12 -49.03 -22.24 -14.29
CA HIS A 12 -47.58 -22.45 -14.32
C HIS A 12 -47.05 -22.64 -12.88
N PRO A 13 -45.98 -23.43 -12.67
CA PRO A 13 -45.31 -23.53 -11.37
C PRO A 13 -44.63 -22.21 -11.00
N THR A 14 -44.53 -21.94 -9.70
CA THR A 14 -43.69 -20.86 -9.16
C THR A 14 -42.23 -21.09 -9.52
N THR A 15 -41.63 -20.14 -10.22
CA THR A 15 -40.19 -20.06 -10.45
C THR A 15 -39.44 -20.00 -9.13
N ALA A 16 -38.35 -20.77 -9.01
CA ALA A 16 -37.42 -20.65 -7.90
C ALA A 16 -36.82 -19.23 -7.84
N PRO A 17 -36.38 -18.74 -6.66
CA PRO A 17 -35.68 -17.47 -6.56
C PRO A 17 -34.47 -17.48 -7.50
N GLN A 18 -34.33 -16.45 -8.35
CA GLN A 18 -33.11 -16.27 -9.12
C GLN A 18 -31.95 -16.15 -8.13
N SER A 19 -30.93 -16.99 -8.31
CA SER A 19 -29.66 -16.86 -7.61
C SER A 19 -29.16 -15.43 -7.78
N ALA A 20 -28.75 -14.79 -6.67
CA ALA A 20 -28.16 -13.46 -6.70
C ALA A 20 -27.05 -13.41 -7.79
N PRO A 21 -26.95 -12.31 -8.55
CA PRO A 21 -25.92 -12.20 -9.58
C PRO A 21 -24.57 -12.45 -8.94
N LYS A 22 -23.84 -13.46 -9.46
CA LYS A 22 -22.50 -13.82 -9.01
C LYS A 22 -21.67 -12.52 -8.97
N PRO A 23 -20.94 -12.23 -7.87
CA PRO A 23 -20.15 -11.01 -7.78
C PRO A 23 -19.30 -10.86 -9.05
N ALA A 24 -19.36 -9.67 -9.66
CA ALA A 24 -18.55 -9.40 -10.83
C ALA A 24 -17.08 -9.68 -10.47
N GLU A 25 -16.40 -10.41 -11.35
CA GLU A 25 -14.98 -10.74 -11.21
C GLU A 25 -14.23 -9.42 -10.98
N PRO A 26 -13.45 -9.27 -9.89
CA PRO A 26 -12.82 -8.00 -9.58
C PRO A 26 -11.91 -7.59 -10.73
N ALA A 27 -11.98 -6.30 -11.12
CA ALA A 27 -11.10 -5.74 -12.14
C ALA A 27 -9.64 -6.07 -11.81
N ASP A 28 -8.82 -6.38 -12.83
CA ASP A 28 -7.44 -6.82 -12.66
C ASP A 28 -6.57 -5.75 -11.98
N THR A 29 -6.54 -5.78 -10.65
CA THR A 29 -5.64 -4.99 -9.81
C THR A 29 -4.23 -5.55 -9.91
N PRO A 30 -3.20 -4.71 -10.14
CA PRO A 30 -1.80 -5.12 -10.01
C PRO A 30 -1.51 -5.77 -8.66
N LEU A 31 -0.52 -6.66 -8.61
CA LEU A 31 -0.07 -7.25 -7.35
C LEU A 31 0.61 -6.17 -6.50
N SER A 32 0.13 -5.96 -5.27
CA SER A 32 0.77 -5.06 -4.31
C SER A 32 2.02 -5.70 -3.72
N TRP A 33 3.03 -4.89 -3.40
CA TRP A 33 4.32 -5.32 -2.84
C TRP A 33 4.69 -4.53 -1.59
N ALA A 34 5.50 -5.12 -0.71
CA ALA A 34 6.05 -4.48 0.49
C ALA A 34 7.34 -5.17 0.93
N TYR A 35 8.19 -4.46 1.67
CA TYR A 35 9.34 -5.08 2.34
C TYR A 35 8.93 -5.71 3.70
N PRO A 36 9.59 -6.81 4.12
CA PRO A 36 9.17 -7.62 5.27
C PRO A 36 9.26 -6.89 6.61
N PHE A 37 10.12 -5.86 6.73
CA PHE A 37 10.32 -5.06 7.94
C PHE A 37 10.34 -3.55 7.64
N THR A 38 10.04 -2.73 8.63
CA THR A 38 10.06 -1.25 8.52
C THR A 38 11.42 -0.74 8.98
N PRO A 39 12.03 0.25 8.31
CA PRO A 39 13.27 0.83 8.78
C PRO A 39 13.12 1.54 10.14
N ILE A 40 14.21 1.61 10.87
CA ILE A 40 14.36 2.42 12.07
C ILE A 40 14.72 3.86 11.66
N GLY A 41 14.14 4.85 12.34
CA GLY A 41 14.42 6.27 12.09
C GLY A 41 13.77 6.83 10.83
N LYS A 42 14.58 7.42 9.94
CA LYS A 42 14.13 8.20 8.76
C LYS A 42 14.63 7.64 7.41
N ALA A 43 15.19 6.42 7.39
CA ALA A 43 15.61 5.79 6.13
C ALA A 43 14.41 5.58 5.18
N ASP A 44 14.64 5.62 3.87
CA ASP A 44 13.57 5.46 2.89
C ASP A 44 13.11 4.00 2.85
N ALA A 45 11.91 3.75 3.36
CA ALA A 45 11.28 2.43 3.40
C ALA A 45 10.90 1.89 2.01
N THR A 46 11.06 2.70 0.95
CA THR A 46 10.86 2.28 -0.43
C THR A 46 12.17 1.95 -1.16
N ASP A 47 13.35 2.27 -0.60
CA ASP A 47 14.67 2.03 -1.22
C ASP A 47 15.19 0.60 -0.93
N PRO A 48 15.41 -0.26 -1.95
CA PRO A 48 16.07 -1.56 -1.80
C PRO A 48 17.39 -1.49 -1.02
N MET A 49 18.15 -0.40 -1.20
CA MET A 49 19.45 -0.20 -0.55
C MET A 49 19.36 -0.06 0.97
N THR A 50 18.23 0.40 1.50
CA THR A 50 17.95 0.37 2.94
C THR A 50 17.98 -1.08 3.48
N TYR A 51 17.50 -2.03 2.67
CA TYR A 51 17.40 -3.44 3.04
C TYR A 51 18.66 -4.23 2.71
N PHE A 52 19.30 -3.98 1.57
CA PHE A 52 20.60 -4.58 1.26
C PHE A 52 21.66 -4.22 2.32
N LYS A 53 21.74 -2.96 2.75
CA LYS A 53 22.64 -2.55 3.84
C LYS A 53 22.27 -3.14 5.20
N ALA A 54 21.00 -3.45 5.45
CA ALA A 54 20.60 -4.19 6.64
C ALA A 54 21.04 -5.66 6.58
N LEU A 55 20.89 -6.32 5.42
CA LEU A 55 21.39 -7.68 5.19
C LEU A 55 22.92 -7.76 5.24
N ALA A 56 23.63 -6.72 4.76
CA ALA A 56 25.09 -6.59 4.87
C ALA A 56 25.60 -6.53 6.32
N LYS A 57 24.74 -6.24 7.31
CA LYS A 57 25.10 -6.32 8.74
C LYS A 57 24.98 -7.73 9.31
N CYS A 58 24.33 -8.66 8.64
CA CYS A 58 24.23 -10.04 9.12
C CYS A 58 25.59 -10.76 9.10
N GLU A 59 25.74 -11.77 9.96
CA GLU A 59 26.94 -12.60 10.06
C GLU A 59 26.90 -13.79 9.07
N ASN A 60 25.72 -14.15 8.58
CA ASN A 60 25.47 -15.26 7.65
C ASN A 60 24.15 -15.09 6.88
N GLY A 61 23.87 -16.03 5.98
CA GLY A 61 22.58 -16.12 5.27
C GLY A 61 22.46 -15.21 4.05
N PHE A 62 23.52 -15.15 3.24
CA PHE A 62 23.55 -14.37 2.01
C PHE A 62 23.00 -15.18 0.83
N TYR A 63 22.27 -14.52 -0.05
CA TYR A 63 21.88 -15.10 -1.34
C TYR A 63 22.98 -14.82 -2.38
N PRO A 64 23.35 -15.75 -3.27
CA PRO A 64 22.87 -17.14 -3.38
C PRO A 64 23.78 -18.17 -2.67
N LEU A 65 24.79 -17.73 -1.89
CA LEU A 65 25.75 -18.60 -1.21
C LEU A 65 25.86 -18.30 0.29
N GLY A 66 25.71 -19.33 1.12
CA GLY A 66 25.92 -19.26 2.56
C GLY A 66 27.39 -19.12 2.96
N VAL A 67 27.65 -18.96 4.26
CA VAL A 67 29.01 -18.83 4.82
C VAL A 67 29.92 -20.04 4.57
N SER A 68 29.32 -21.22 4.37
CA SER A 68 29.98 -22.46 3.97
C SER A 68 30.27 -22.56 2.46
N GLY A 69 30.06 -21.47 1.69
CA GLY A 69 30.20 -21.45 0.22
C GLY A 69 29.19 -22.33 -0.53
N MET A 70 28.23 -22.92 0.18
CA MET A 70 27.17 -23.75 -0.38
C MET A 70 26.00 -22.89 -0.86
N TRP A 71 25.16 -23.44 -1.75
CA TRP A 71 23.89 -22.84 -2.16
C TRP A 71 23.05 -22.37 -0.96
N HIS A 72 22.38 -21.23 -1.09
CA HIS A 72 21.44 -20.70 -0.10
C HIS A 72 20.33 -19.91 -0.82
N GLY A 73 19.09 -20.41 -0.76
CA GLY A 73 17.98 -19.92 -1.59
C GLY A 73 17.30 -18.63 -1.11
N GLY A 74 17.50 -18.25 0.14
CA GLY A 74 16.87 -17.09 0.76
C GLY A 74 17.86 -16.08 1.35
N VAL A 75 17.37 -15.23 2.24
CA VAL A 75 18.18 -14.28 3.01
C VAL A 75 17.85 -14.33 4.50
N HIS A 76 18.84 -14.09 5.36
CA HIS A 76 18.65 -14.02 6.81
C HIS A 76 18.48 -12.58 7.31
N PHE A 77 17.45 -12.37 8.15
CA PHE A 77 17.32 -11.19 9.00
C PHE A 77 17.60 -11.60 10.44
N ALA A 78 18.66 -11.06 11.04
CA ALA A 78 19.22 -11.43 12.34
C ALA A 78 19.47 -10.17 13.21
N ASP A 79 20.28 -10.30 14.27
CA ASP A 79 20.66 -9.19 15.16
C ASP A 79 21.21 -7.96 14.39
N GLY A 80 22.10 -8.18 13.42
CA GLY A 80 22.72 -7.09 12.65
C GLY A 80 21.74 -6.28 11.80
N SER A 81 20.77 -6.94 11.16
CA SER A 81 19.71 -6.24 10.43
C SER A 81 18.69 -5.57 11.36
N ALA A 82 18.53 -6.07 12.59
CA ALA A 82 17.65 -5.48 13.60
C ALA A 82 18.13 -4.09 14.09
N GLU A 83 19.42 -3.77 13.91
CA GLU A 83 19.93 -2.39 14.13
C GLU A 83 19.33 -1.36 13.15
N MET A 84 18.83 -1.82 12.00
CA MET A 84 18.28 -0.98 10.93
C MET A 84 16.79 -1.20 10.67
N LEU A 85 16.24 -2.33 11.09
CA LEU A 85 14.89 -2.79 10.78
C LEU A 85 14.13 -3.20 12.04
N LYS A 86 12.85 -2.82 12.13
CA LYS A 86 11.94 -3.18 13.23
C LYS A 86 11.50 -4.64 13.13
N GLN A 87 12.38 -5.56 13.53
CA GLN A 87 12.14 -7.00 13.55
C GLN A 87 11.25 -7.46 14.72
N ASP A 88 11.16 -6.66 15.77
CA ASP A 88 10.26 -6.82 16.92
C ASP A 88 8.77 -6.73 16.54
N SER A 89 8.46 -5.85 15.59
CA SER A 89 7.11 -5.46 15.17
C SER A 89 6.42 -6.49 14.26
N GLY A 90 6.96 -7.70 14.17
CA GLY A 90 6.47 -8.77 13.31
C GLY A 90 7.01 -8.74 11.87
N VAL A 91 6.96 -9.91 11.24
CA VAL A 91 7.37 -10.19 9.86
C VAL A 91 6.18 -9.99 8.93
N ARG A 92 6.36 -9.23 7.84
CA ARG A 92 5.25 -8.89 6.94
C ARG A 92 5.27 -9.62 5.60
N ALA A 93 4.09 -9.86 5.05
CA ALA A 93 3.91 -10.39 3.70
C ALA A 93 4.55 -9.47 2.66
N ILE A 94 5.36 -10.04 1.76
CA ILE A 94 6.10 -9.28 0.74
C ILE A 94 5.22 -8.83 -0.43
N ALA A 95 4.08 -9.49 -0.62
CA ALA A 95 3.11 -9.20 -1.65
C ALA A 95 1.71 -9.65 -1.21
N ASP A 96 0.68 -9.14 -1.89
CA ASP A 96 -0.68 -9.66 -1.76
C ASP A 96 -0.70 -11.18 -2.07
N GLY A 97 -1.48 -11.96 -1.33
CA GLY A 97 -1.47 -13.42 -1.51
C GLY A 97 -2.47 -14.16 -0.65
N LYS A 98 -2.22 -15.46 -0.49
CA LYS A 98 -2.95 -16.34 0.43
C LYS A 98 -1.95 -17.17 1.23
N ILE A 99 -2.07 -17.17 2.55
CA ILE A 99 -1.40 -18.14 3.41
C ILE A 99 -2.01 -19.50 3.08
N VAL A 100 -1.17 -20.47 2.70
CA VAL A 100 -1.59 -21.81 2.24
C VAL A 100 -1.16 -22.92 3.17
N ALA A 101 -0.02 -22.78 3.84
CA ALA A 101 0.46 -23.73 4.82
C ALA A 101 1.27 -23.03 5.92
N TYR A 102 1.35 -23.67 7.09
CA TYR A 102 2.24 -23.25 8.18
C TYR A 102 2.66 -24.45 9.03
N ARG A 103 3.71 -24.28 9.83
CA ARG A 103 4.06 -25.15 10.95
C ARG A 103 4.27 -24.25 12.17
N LEU A 104 3.59 -24.53 13.29
CA LEU A 104 3.75 -23.80 14.55
C LEU A 104 4.32 -24.75 15.60
N ASN A 105 5.49 -24.43 16.16
CA ASN A 105 6.09 -25.25 17.20
C ASN A 105 5.35 -25.09 18.55
N THR A 106 5.22 -26.17 19.32
CA THR A 106 4.77 -26.08 20.73
C THR A 106 5.78 -25.28 21.56
N LYS A 107 7.06 -25.68 21.47
CA LYS A 107 8.22 -24.95 21.96
C LYS A 107 9.34 -25.01 20.92
N TYR A 108 10.33 -24.13 20.97
CA TYR A 108 11.54 -24.29 20.17
C TYR A 108 12.17 -25.68 20.37
N GLU A 109 12.71 -26.22 19.28
CA GLU A 109 13.57 -27.39 19.28
C GLU A 109 14.90 -27.04 19.96
N GLU A 110 15.49 -28.04 20.62
CA GLU A 110 16.73 -27.89 21.36
C GLU A 110 17.83 -28.74 20.71
N THR A 111 18.99 -28.12 20.50
CA THR A 111 20.21 -28.78 20.04
C THR A 111 21.27 -28.72 21.12
N THR A 112 21.82 -29.87 21.48
CA THR A 112 23.00 -29.99 22.35
C THR A 112 24.24 -30.13 21.51
N TYR A 113 25.16 -29.17 21.59
CA TYR A 113 26.44 -29.27 20.90
C TYR A 113 27.45 -30.08 21.74
N PRO A 114 28.34 -30.87 21.09
CA PRO A 114 29.37 -31.65 21.78
C PRO A 114 30.38 -30.76 22.54
N ASN A 115 31.26 -31.41 23.32
CA ASN A 115 32.37 -30.77 24.03
C ASN A 115 31.97 -29.65 25.02
N ASN A 116 30.77 -29.76 25.63
CA ASN A 116 30.20 -28.77 26.57
C ASN A 116 30.00 -27.36 25.98
N LEU A 117 29.86 -27.22 24.65
CA LEU A 117 29.51 -25.95 24.01
C LEU A 117 28.12 -25.43 24.41
N GLY A 118 27.27 -26.29 24.98
CA GLY A 118 25.97 -25.92 25.55
C GLY A 118 24.79 -26.30 24.67
N LEU A 119 23.62 -25.72 24.97
CA LEU A 119 22.41 -25.89 24.18
C LEU A 119 22.04 -24.60 23.43
N ALA A 120 21.44 -24.77 22.26
CA ALA A 120 20.82 -23.70 21.47
C ALA A 120 19.37 -24.05 21.13
N HIS A 121 18.52 -23.03 21.05
CA HIS A 121 17.14 -23.14 20.56
C HIS A 121 17.07 -22.90 19.05
N TYR A 122 16.17 -23.59 18.37
CA TYR A 122 15.80 -23.25 16.99
C TYR A 122 14.32 -23.53 16.71
N SER A 123 13.79 -22.84 15.72
CA SER A 123 12.45 -23.07 15.19
C SER A 123 12.49 -23.97 13.95
N THR A 124 11.56 -24.91 13.86
CA THR A 124 11.21 -25.60 12.61
C THR A 124 9.91 -25.05 12.01
N GLY A 125 9.29 -24.08 12.68
CA GLY A 125 8.07 -23.41 12.27
C GLY A 125 8.26 -22.47 11.08
N PHE A 126 7.22 -22.38 10.27
CA PHE A 126 7.19 -21.57 9.05
C PHE A 126 5.80 -21.09 8.69
N VAL A 127 5.75 -20.12 7.77
CA VAL A 127 4.54 -19.71 7.04
C VAL A 127 4.84 -19.72 5.55
N LEU A 128 3.95 -20.31 4.76
CA LEU A 128 4.04 -20.35 3.30
C LEU A 128 2.88 -19.55 2.69
N VAL A 129 3.22 -18.54 1.88
CA VAL A 129 2.26 -17.67 1.21
C VAL A 129 2.34 -17.88 -0.31
N ARG A 130 1.20 -18.15 -0.93
CA ARG A 130 1.03 -18.29 -2.38
C ARG A 130 0.60 -16.94 -2.97
N HIS A 131 1.26 -16.52 -4.05
CA HIS A 131 1.01 -15.28 -4.77
C HIS A 131 0.63 -15.57 -6.24
N GLU A 132 0.01 -14.58 -6.90
CA GLU A 132 -0.32 -14.64 -8.32
C GLU A 132 0.13 -13.36 -9.03
N LEU A 133 1.18 -13.45 -9.85
CA LEU A 133 1.62 -12.33 -10.67
C LEU A 133 0.94 -12.41 -12.04
N LYS A 134 -0.06 -11.55 -12.24
CA LYS A 134 -0.78 -11.40 -13.52
C LYS A 134 -0.07 -10.42 -14.45
N LEU A 135 0.02 -10.74 -15.73
CA LEU A 135 0.52 -9.82 -16.74
C LEU A 135 -0.39 -8.58 -16.85
N PRO A 136 0.15 -7.38 -17.13
CA PRO A 136 -0.65 -6.17 -17.28
C PRO A 136 -1.56 -6.29 -18.52
N PRO A 137 -2.77 -5.69 -18.49
CA PRO A 137 -3.72 -5.82 -19.58
C PRO A 137 -3.16 -5.26 -20.89
N LYS A 138 -3.53 -5.88 -22.02
CA LYS A 138 -3.17 -5.35 -23.34
C LYS A 138 -3.75 -3.94 -23.54
N PRO A 139 -3.00 -3.00 -24.15
CA PRO A 139 -3.59 -1.73 -24.54
C PRO A 139 -4.77 -1.94 -25.48
N ALA A 140 -5.80 -1.10 -25.38
CA ALA A 140 -6.90 -1.11 -26.34
C ALA A 140 -6.37 -0.90 -27.77
N PRO A 141 -6.91 -1.61 -28.78
CA PRO A 141 -6.57 -1.34 -30.18
C PRO A 141 -6.80 0.14 -30.48
N LYS A 142 -5.82 0.80 -31.11
CA LYS A 142 -6.04 2.15 -31.63
C LYS A 142 -7.20 2.09 -32.64
N GLU A 143 -8.28 2.83 -32.40
CA GLU A 143 -9.30 3.01 -33.43
C GLU A 143 -8.62 3.51 -34.73
N PRO A 144 -8.96 2.94 -35.90
CA PRO A 144 -8.39 3.39 -37.15
C PRO A 144 -8.72 4.87 -37.33
N ALA A 145 -7.68 5.69 -37.49
CA ALA A 145 -7.81 7.13 -37.60
C ALA A 145 -8.82 7.48 -38.71
N LYS A 146 -9.87 8.22 -38.34
CA LYS A 146 -10.93 8.65 -39.26
C LYS A 146 -10.26 9.41 -40.42
N PRO A 147 -10.38 8.95 -41.67
CA PRO A 147 -9.61 9.52 -42.78
C PRO A 147 -9.97 11.00 -42.97
N ALA A 148 -8.95 11.84 -43.10
CA ALA A 148 -9.13 13.24 -43.47
C ALA A 148 -9.80 13.34 -44.86
N PRO A 149 -10.63 14.38 -45.11
CA PRO A 149 -11.31 14.52 -46.39
C PRO A 149 -10.28 14.66 -47.53
N ALA A 150 -10.43 13.80 -48.54
CA ALA A 150 -9.47 13.69 -49.63
C ALA A 150 -9.47 14.92 -50.55
N SER A 151 -8.29 15.50 -50.77
CA SER A 151 -8.01 16.34 -51.93
C SER A 151 -7.81 15.47 -53.18
N ALA A 152 -8.34 15.92 -54.32
CA ALA A 152 -8.41 15.12 -55.54
C ALA A 152 -7.02 14.87 -56.19
N PRO A 153 -6.78 13.68 -56.78
CA PRO A 153 -5.52 13.36 -57.43
C PRO A 153 -5.44 13.85 -58.88
N ALA A 154 -4.24 14.21 -59.34
CA ALA A 154 -3.93 14.42 -60.74
C ALA A 154 -3.29 13.15 -61.36
N SER A 155 -3.76 12.80 -62.55
CA SER A 155 -3.15 11.91 -63.57
C SER A 155 -1.68 12.25 -63.87
N ALA A 156 -0.77 11.36 -64.32
CA ALA A 156 -0.78 9.93 -64.71
C ALA A 156 0.72 9.43 -64.78
N PRO A 157 1.14 8.51 -65.67
CA PRO A 157 0.95 7.05 -65.68
C PRO A 157 2.26 6.23 -65.43
N ALA A 158 2.12 4.92 -65.22
CA ALA A 158 3.24 3.95 -65.18
C ALA A 158 3.65 3.44 -66.58
N PRO A 159 4.79 2.72 -66.71
CA PRO A 159 4.67 1.34 -67.22
C PRO A 159 5.68 0.26 -66.69
N ALA A 160 5.27 -1.01 -66.84
CA ALA A 160 6.05 -2.27 -67.01
C ALA A 160 7.04 -2.72 -65.89
N SER A 161 6.80 -3.78 -65.09
CA SER A 161 6.77 -5.24 -65.39
C SER A 161 8.15 -5.86 -65.73
N THR A 162 8.61 -6.92 -65.05
CA THR A 162 8.38 -8.33 -65.47
C THR A 162 8.69 -9.41 -64.39
N ASN A 163 7.94 -10.54 -64.45
CA ASN A 163 8.33 -11.96 -64.19
C ASN A 163 8.89 -12.40 -62.81
N ALA A 164 8.64 -13.62 -62.27
CA ALA A 164 7.71 -14.73 -62.58
C ALA A 164 7.52 -15.64 -61.31
N ALA A 165 6.57 -16.58 -61.32
CA ALA A 165 6.13 -17.42 -60.18
C ALA A 165 5.87 -18.90 -60.61
N PRO A 166 5.16 -19.78 -59.85
CA PRO A 166 4.99 -19.94 -58.39
C PRO A 166 5.72 -21.24 -57.93
N PRO A 167 5.16 -22.48 -57.83
CA PRO A 167 4.02 -23.07 -57.06
C PRO A 167 4.49 -23.86 -55.78
N ALA A 168 3.67 -24.46 -54.89
CA ALA A 168 2.27 -24.29 -54.46
C ALA A 168 1.99 -25.07 -53.14
N ALA A 169 1.04 -24.61 -52.32
CA ALA A 169 0.16 -25.45 -51.49
C ALA A 169 -1.06 -24.64 -51.01
N ALA A 170 -2.25 -25.25 -51.04
CA ALA A 170 -3.53 -24.68 -50.60
C ALA A 170 -4.41 -25.82 -50.05
N PRO A 171 -5.61 -25.55 -49.51
CA PRO A 171 -5.95 -24.58 -48.47
C PRO A 171 -6.50 -25.29 -47.22
N ALA A 172 -6.77 -24.56 -46.14
CA ALA A 172 -7.52 -25.06 -44.98
C ALA A 172 -8.85 -24.31 -44.83
N ASP A 173 -9.92 -25.06 -44.55
CA ASP A 173 -11.31 -24.59 -44.54
C ASP A 173 -11.69 -23.70 -43.33
N ASN A 174 -12.85 -23.05 -43.47
CA ASN A 174 -13.35 -22.04 -42.53
C ASN A 174 -14.12 -22.60 -41.32
N ALA A 175 -14.12 -21.77 -40.27
CA ALA A 175 -15.10 -21.61 -39.18
C ALA A 175 -14.88 -22.39 -37.85
N PRO A 176 -15.38 -21.87 -36.71
CA PRO A 176 -15.98 -20.56 -36.46
C PRO A 176 -15.24 -19.71 -35.40
N SER A 177 -15.45 -18.40 -35.43
CA SER A 177 -15.01 -17.47 -34.38
C SER A 177 -15.87 -17.60 -33.12
N ASN A 178 -15.32 -18.22 -32.04
CA ASN A 178 -15.66 -17.93 -30.63
C ASN A 178 -14.83 -18.76 -29.64
N THR A 179 -13.52 -18.51 -29.59
CA THR A 179 -12.64 -19.01 -28.52
C THR A 179 -11.96 -17.86 -27.78
N LYS A 180 -12.25 -17.76 -26.48
CA LYS A 180 -11.56 -16.88 -25.54
C LYS A 180 -10.05 -17.22 -25.57
N PRO A 181 -9.12 -16.26 -25.74
CA PRO A 181 -7.71 -16.59 -25.86
C PRO A 181 -7.16 -17.27 -24.60
N ALA A 182 -6.81 -18.54 -24.70
CA ALA A 182 -6.01 -19.21 -23.68
C ALA A 182 -4.55 -18.77 -23.83
N ASN A 183 -4.07 -17.81 -23.01
CA ASN A 183 -2.63 -17.65 -22.71
C ASN A 183 -2.23 -16.64 -21.61
N ASP A 184 -3.15 -15.85 -21.02
CA ASP A 184 -2.83 -14.95 -19.91
C ASP A 184 -2.87 -15.66 -18.53
N LYS A 185 -2.29 -16.87 -18.44
CA LYS A 185 -2.11 -17.58 -17.15
C LYS A 185 -1.14 -16.79 -16.25
N PRO A 186 -1.49 -16.46 -15.00
CA PRO A 186 -0.57 -15.82 -14.06
C PRO A 186 0.61 -16.74 -13.72
N LEU A 187 1.72 -16.15 -13.27
CA LEU A 187 2.75 -16.87 -12.55
C LEU A 187 2.25 -17.14 -11.13
N VAL A 188 2.34 -18.38 -10.68
CA VAL A 188 2.23 -18.71 -9.26
C VAL A 188 3.64 -18.75 -8.68
N PHE A 189 3.86 -18.00 -7.61
CA PHE A 189 5.11 -18.01 -6.85
C PHE A 189 4.79 -18.00 -5.35
N PHE A 190 5.77 -18.37 -4.54
CA PHE A 190 5.63 -18.53 -3.11
C PHE A 190 6.66 -17.69 -2.36
N SER A 191 6.28 -17.21 -1.19
CA SER A 191 7.23 -16.73 -0.18
C SER A 191 7.14 -17.60 1.07
N LEU A 192 8.31 -18.00 1.56
CA LEU A 192 8.51 -18.83 2.74
C LEU A 192 9.14 -17.98 3.84
N TYR A 193 8.47 -17.94 4.99
CA TYR A 193 8.95 -17.28 6.20
C TYR A 193 9.33 -18.37 7.19
N MET A 194 10.61 -18.72 7.25
CA MET A 194 11.14 -19.87 8.01
C MET A 194 11.81 -19.42 9.32
N HIS A 195 11.78 -20.28 10.33
CA HIS A 195 12.19 -20.01 11.71
C HIS A 195 11.28 -19.01 12.43
N THR A 196 9.98 -19.28 12.44
CA THR A 196 8.97 -18.44 13.12
C THR A 196 8.87 -18.71 14.62
N MET A 197 8.33 -17.75 15.37
CA MET A 197 8.15 -17.84 16.82
C MET A 197 7.28 -19.03 17.27
N ASP A 198 7.67 -19.68 18.38
CA ASP A 198 6.97 -20.82 18.98
C ASP A 198 5.74 -20.41 19.81
N TRP A 199 4.81 -21.35 20.00
CA TRP A 199 3.59 -21.12 20.78
C TRP A 199 3.89 -20.74 22.24
N ALA A 200 4.88 -21.38 22.87
CA ALA A 200 5.30 -21.06 24.24
C ALA A 200 5.74 -19.59 24.42
N THR A 201 6.33 -18.93 23.41
CA THR A 201 6.66 -17.50 23.48
C THR A 201 5.41 -16.63 23.31
N TYR A 202 4.48 -16.99 22.41
CA TYR A 202 3.18 -16.29 22.33
C TYR A 202 2.37 -16.40 23.63
N GLN A 203 2.38 -17.56 24.31
CA GLN A 203 1.71 -17.72 25.61
C GLN A 203 2.28 -16.74 26.65
N LYS A 204 3.61 -16.61 26.74
CA LYS A 204 4.27 -15.62 27.63
C LYS A 204 3.90 -14.18 27.25
N ALA A 205 3.82 -13.85 25.96
CA ALA A 205 3.40 -12.53 25.50
C ALA A 205 1.94 -12.22 25.90
N ILE A 206 1.03 -13.20 25.81
CA ILE A 206 -0.36 -13.08 26.27
C ILE A 206 -0.42 -12.87 27.79
N GLU A 207 0.36 -13.61 28.56
CA GLU A 207 0.43 -13.46 30.03
C GLU A 207 0.99 -12.09 30.43
N GLN A 208 2.07 -11.63 29.79
CA GLN A 208 2.64 -10.30 29.97
C GLN A 208 1.63 -9.20 29.61
N ALA A 209 0.86 -9.38 28.53
CA ALA A 209 -0.18 -8.44 28.13
C ALA A 209 -1.35 -8.39 29.12
N LYS A 210 -1.71 -9.52 29.75
CA LYS A 210 -2.73 -9.59 30.82
C LYS A 210 -2.26 -8.94 32.12
N ALA A 211 -0.98 -9.05 32.46
CA ALA A 211 -0.40 -8.49 33.68
C ALA A 211 -0.28 -6.95 33.66
N ASN A 212 -0.33 -6.31 32.50
CA ASN A 212 -0.13 -4.87 32.34
C ASN A 212 -1.41 -4.15 31.82
N PRO A 213 -1.97 -3.17 32.55
CA PRO A 213 -3.12 -2.37 32.08
C PRO A 213 -2.91 -1.58 30.79
N LYS A 214 -1.65 -1.36 30.38
CA LYS A 214 -1.24 -0.77 29.09
C LYS A 214 -0.14 -1.64 28.49
N PRO A 215 -0.47 -2.77 27.86
CA PRO A 215 0.52 -3.66 27.28
C PRO A 215 1.31 -2.95 26.18
N ASP A 216 2.56 -3.37 25.99
CA ASP A 216 3.39 -2.87 24.89
C ASP A 216 2.75 -3.29 23.54
N PRO A 217 2.44 -2.34 22.63
CA PRO A 217 1.86 -2.66 21.33
C PRO A 217 2.77 -3.50 20.42
N ALA A 218 4.06 -3.64 20.74
CA ALA A 218 4.98 -4.54 20.04
C ALA A 218 4.91 -6.01 20.51
N LEU A 219 4.07 -6.35 21.51
CA LEU A 219 3.96 -7.74 21.98
C LEU A 219 3.37 -8.67 20.90
N PRO A 220 3.99 -9.85 20.66
CA PRO A 220 3.49 -10.83 19.71
C PRO A 220 2.05 -11.27 19.99
N THR A 221 1.20 -11.24 18.97
CA THR A 221 -0.21 -11.64 19.06
C THR A 221 -0.52 -12.93 18.27
N PRO A 222 -1.42 -13.80 18.74
CA PRO A 222 -1.77 -15.05 18.06
C PRO A 222 -2.35 -14.85 16.66
N MET A 223 -1.75 -15.51 15.67
CA MET A 223 -2.12 -15.33 14.27
C MET A 223 -3.53 -15.85 13.95
N SER A 224 -4.24 -15.11 13.10
CA SER A 224 -5.63 -15.38 12.71
C SER A 224 -5.82 -16.69 11.93
N TYR A 225 -4.79 -17.11 11.18
CA TYR A 225 -4.84 -18.27 10.28
C TYR A 225 -4.54 -19.61 10.96
N TRP A 226 -4.17 -19.65 12.24
CA TRP A 226 -3.93 -20.93 12.92
C TRP A 226 -5.24 -21.70 13.10
N GLU A 227 -5.28 -22.96 12.63
CA GLU A 227 -6.32 -23.91 12.99
C GLU A 227 -6.28 -24.19 14.51
N GLY A 228 -7.42 -24.59 15.07
CA GLY A 228 -7.59 -24.83 16.49
C GLY A 228 -8.78 -24.09 17.10
N ASP A 229 -8.91 -24.18 18.41
CA ASP A 229 -10.04 -23.61 19.13
C ASP A 229 -9.80 -22.14 19.47
N ARG A 230 -10.71 -21.26 19.00
CA ARG A 230 -10.78 -19.85 19.39
C ARG A 230 -12.08 -19.59 20.14
N TYR A 231 -11.97 -19.29 21.43
CA TYR A 231 -13.10 -19.07 22.33
C TYR A 231 -12.78 -17.97 23.34
N TYR A 232 -13.78 -17.57 24.11
CA TYR A 232 -13.64 -16.57 25.15
C TYR A 232 -13.99 -17.21 26.50
N ARG A 233 -13.22 -16.88 27.54
CA ARG A 233 -13.51 -17.26 28.92
C ARG A 233 -13.99 -16.03 29.69
N VAL A 234 -14.97 -16.18 30.57
CA VAL A 234 -15.40 -15.10 31.47
C VAL A 234 -14.30 -14.84 32.49
N GLY A 235 -13.66 -13.67 32.41
CA GLY A 235 -12.53 -13.30 33.25
C GLY A 235 -12.92 -12.64 34.57
N ASP A 236 -11.94 -12.39 35.43
CA ASP A 236 -12.12 -11.83 36.79
C ASP A 236 -12.67 -10.39 36.82
N LYS A 237 -12.78 -9.76 35.65
CA LYS A 237 -13.42 -8.45 35.44
C LYS A 237 -14.94 -8.54 35.54
N ALA A 238 -15.53 -9.70 35.22
CA ALA A 238 -16.97 -9.94 35.24
C ALA A 238 -17.48 -10.04 36.67
N LYS A 239 -18.05 -8.95 37.17
CA LYS A 239 -18.47 -8.78 38.58
C LYS A 239 -19.98 -8.54 38.74
N ASP A 240 -20.78 -8.84 37.72
CA ASP A 240 -22.24 -8.75 37.81
C ASP A 240 -22.80 -9.86 38.72
N GLN A 241 -23.64 -9.49 39.69
CA GLN A 241 -24.37 -10.45 40.51
C GLN A 241 -25.77 -10.77 39.94
N GLN A 242 -26.22 -12.00 40.19
CA GLN A 242 -27.62 -12.41 40.01
C GLN A 242 -28.56 -11.55 40.87
N SER A 243 -29.74 -11.21 40.37
CA SER A 243 -30.74 -10.55 41.22
C SER A 243 -31.39 -11.55 42.18
N VAL A 244 -31.71 -11.08 43.38
CA VAL A 244 -32.43 -11.85 44.40
C VAL A 244 -33.89 -11.39 44.40
N PRO A 245 -34.89 -12.31 44.47
CA PRO A 245 -36.29 -11.93 44.60
C PRO A 245 -36.52 -11.00 45.81
N LYS A 246 -37.27 -9.90 45.63
CA LYS A 246 -37.72 -9.08 46.76
C LYS A 246 -38.81 -9.83 47.52
N ALA A 247 -38.64 -9.97 48.83
CA ALA A 247 -39.69 -10.47 49.72
C ALA A 247 -40.97 -9.63 49.59
N PRO A 248 -42.17 -10.25 49.64
CA PRO A 248 -43.43 -9.53 49.44
C PRO A 248 -43.69 -8.55 50.59
N VAL A 249 -43.93 -7.28 50.24
CA VAL A 249 -44.29 -6.23 51.20
C VAL A 249 -45.75 -6.45 51.62
N GLN A 250 -45.99 -6.71 52.91
CA GLN A 250 -47.34 -6.77 53.45
C GLN A 250 -48.00 -5.39 53.41
N SER A 251 -49.21 -5.33 52.85
CA SER A 251 -50.07 -4.14 52.90
C SER A 251 -50.67 -3.96 54.31
N PRO A 252 -50.89 -2.72 54.79
CA PRO A 252 -51.33 -2.49 56.16
C PRO A 252 -52.78 -2.94 56.39
N ALA A 253 -53.00 -3.69 57.48
CA ALA A 253 -54.31 -4.21 57.85
C ALA A 253 -55.24 -3.12 58.41
N THR A 254 -56.51 -3.15 57.99
CA THR A 254 -57.57 -2.34 58.58
C THR A 254 -58.04 -2.97 59.89
N ARG A 255 -58.06 -2.21 60.99
CA ARG A 255 -58.61 -2.67 62.28
C ARG A 255 -60.12 -2.89 62.24
N THR A 256 -60.57 -3.91 62.96
CA THR A 256 -61.75 -3.84 63.84
C THR A 256 -61.45 -4.62 65.11
N ASP A 257 -61.80 -4.06 66.27
CA ASP A 257 -61.47 -4.59 67.60
C ASP A 257 -62.47 -5.66 68.07
N GLY A 258 -62.06 -6.55 69.00
CA GLY A 258 -62.95 -7.58 69.55
C GLY A 258 -62.37 -8.45 70.68
N ALA A 259 -62.46 -7.95 71.91
CA ALA A 259 -62.51 -8.68 73.21
C ALA A 259 -61.30 -9.53 73.71
N ASP A 260 -60.70 -9.04 74.79
CA ASP A 260 -60.46 -9.68 76.10
C ASP A 260 -59.69 -11.01 76.28
N ASN A 261 -58.58 -10.88 77.04
CA ASN A 261 -58.09 -11.73 78.15
C ASN A 261 -57.81 -13.25 77.97
N LEU A 262 -56.51 -13.59 78.06
CA LEU A 262 -55.83 -14.37 79.14
C LEU A 262 -56.62 -15.44 79.95
N PRO A 263 -55.97 -16.47 80.58
CA PRO A 263 -54.55 -16.92 80.52
C PRO A 263 -54.28 -18.48 80.55
N ILE A 264 -53.02 -18.87 80.27
CA ILE A 264 -52.17 -19.92 80.94
C ILE A 264 -52.80 -21.30 81.33
N ASN A 265 -52.27 -22.45 80.85
CA ASN A 265 -51.26 -23.30 81.55
C ASN A 265 -50.79 -24.57 80.77
N ASN A 266 -49.69 -25.18 81.25
CA ASN A 266 -48.97 -26.36 80.74
C ASN A 266 -49.75 -27.69 80.71
N THR A 267 -49.48 -28.59 79.73
CA THR A 267 -48.72 -29.87 79.88
C THR A 267 -48.80 -30.78 78.64
N SER A 268 -47.71 -31.49 78.32
CA SER A 268 -47.62 -32.61 77.34
C SER A 268 -47.92 -33.97 78.03
N PRO A 269 -48.01 -35.17 77.37
CA PRO A 269 -47.65 -35.53 75.98
C PRO A 269 -48.57 -36.54 75.20
N ASN A 270 -48.29 -36.72 73.89
CA ASN A 270 -48.80 -37.76 72.93
C ASN A 270 -50.33 -37.81 72.67
N GLU A 271 -50.90 -38.07 71.49
CA GLU A 271 -50.44 -38.67 70.21
C GLU A 271 -51.11 -37.91 68.98
N PRO A 272 -51.09 -38.32 67.68
CA PRO A 272 -50.79 -37.37 66.58
C PRO A 272 -51.89 -37.16 65.50
N ILE A 273 -51.51 -36.51 64.36
CA ILE A 273 -52.19 -36.38 63.03
C ILE A 273 -53.10 -35.12 62.87
N PRO A 274 -53.10 -34.38 61.74
CA PRO A 274 -52.03 -34.04 60.77
C PRO A 274 -51.98 -32.52 60.39
N THR A 275 -50.90 -32.00 59.80
CA THR A 275 -50.97 -30.90 58.79
C THR A 275 -49.65 -30.76 58.02
N ASP A 276 -49.77 -30.31 56.77
CA ASP A 276 -48.69 -30.03 55.81
C ASP A 276 -47.45 -29.33 56.39
N SER A 277 -46.28 -29.89 56.06
CA SER A 277 -45.03 -29.16 56.04
C SER A 277 -44.59 -28.95 54.59
N ASP A 278 -45.13 -27.91 53.95
CA ASP A 278 -44.47 -27.37 52.75
C ASP A 278 -43.09 -26.85 53.19
N GLN A 279 -42.03 -27.47 52.67
CA GLN A 279 -40.67 -27.14 53.06
C GLN A 279 -40.24 -25.82 52.43
N ASP A 280 -39.86 -24.85 53.27
CA ASP A 280 -39.13 -23.66 52.86
C ASP A 280 -37.81 -24.08 52.18
N VAL A 281 -37.81 -24.10 50.84
CA VAL A 281 -36.60 -24.36 50.05
C VAL A 281 -35.72 -23.11 50.12
N ALA A 282 -34.72 -23.14 51.00
CA ALA A 282 -33.72 -22.09 51.12
C ALA A 282 -33.08 -21.80 49.74
N LEU A 283 -33.32 -20.60 49.21
CA LEU A 283 -32.80 -20.20 47.90
C LEU A 283 -31.25 -20.15 47.92
N PRO A 284 -30.57 -20.67 46.88
CA PRO A 284 -29.11 -20.68 46.81
C PRO A 284 -28.55 -19.25 46.73
N ALA A 285 -27.35 -19.04 47.26
CA ALA A 285 -26.70 -17.74 47.26
C ALA A 285 -26.49 -17.19 45.82
N PRO A 286 -26.71 -15.88 45.57
CA PRO A 286 -26.55 -15.29 44.25
C PRO A 286 -25.09 -15.36 43.78
N GLN A 287 -24.88 -15.87 42.57
CA GLN A 287 -23.56 -16.01 41.99
C GLN A 287 -23.15 -14.78 41.18
N THR A 288 -21.85 -14.66 40.94
CA THR A 288 -21.21 -13.56 40.20
C THR A 288 -20.71 -14.03 38.84
N GLY A 289 -20.77 -13.17 37.82
CA GLY A 289 -20.28 -13.46 36.49
C GLY A 289 -20.53 -12.34 35.49
N LEU A 290 -20.74 -12.70 34.22
CA LEU A 290 -20.99 -11.81 33.08
C LEU A 290 -22.47 -11.88 32.66
N ARG A 291 -23.16 -10.73 32.60
CA ARG A 291 -24.55 -10.67 32.13
C ARG A 291 -24.68 -10.97 30.64
N ILE A 292 -25.51 -11.95 30.30
CA ILE A 292 -26.03 -12.16 28.95
C ILE A 292 -27.22 -11.21 28.75
N ARG A 293 -27.26 -10.52 27.61
CA ARG A 293 -28.31 -9.56 27.25
C ARG A 293 -29.01 -9.91 25.95
N GLU A 294 -30.23 -9.40 25.79
CA GLU A 294 -31.06 -9.59 24.60
C GLU A 294 -30.53 -8.82 23.37
N LEU A 295 -29.94 -7.65 23.60
CA LEU A 295 -29.31 -6.79 22.59
C LEU A 295 -27.91 -6.35 23.07
N PRO A 296 -27.00 -5.93 22.17
CA PRO A 296 -25.65 -5.44 22.49
C PRO A 296 -25.65 -4.05 23.13
N ASN A 297 -26.37 -3.90 24.24
CA ASN A 297 -26.59 -2.64 24.94
C ASN A 297 -26.68 -2.88 26.45
N GLY A 298 -25.84 -2.20 27.24
CA GLY A 298 -25.75 -2.35 28.70
C GLY A 298 -27.03 -1.99 29.48
N LYS A 299 -28.01 -1.34 28.85
CA LYS A 299 -29.34 -1.05 29.43
C LYS A 299 -30.42 -2.07 29.04
N CYS A 300 -30.12 -3.01 28.15
CA CYS A 300 -31.09 -4.01 27.69
C CYS A 300 -31.32 -5.12 28.73
N LYS A 301 -32.44 -5.83 28.57
CA LYS A 301 -32.89 -6.95 29.40
C LYS A 301 -31.79 -8.00 29.56
N ILE A 302 -31.62 -8.45 30.81
CA ILE A 302 -30.69 -9.52 31.17
C ILE A 302 -31.43 -10.86 30.96
N LEU A 303 -30.82 -11.76 30.19
CA LEU A 303 -31.36 -13.08 29.88
C LEU A 303 -30.83 -14.16 30.85
N GLY A 304 -29.63 -13.95 31.39
CA GLY A 304 -28.94 -14.86 32.30
C GLY A 304 -27.57 -14.30 32.70
N ILE A 305 -26.82 -15.07 33.48
CA ILE A 305 -25.43 -14.78 33.85
C ILE A 305 -24.55 -15.98 33.52
N LEU A 306 -23.40 -15.74 32.90
CA LEU A 306 -22.33 -16.74 32.77
C LEU A 306 -21.37 -16.58 33.94
N PRO A 307 -21.18 -17.60 34.80
CA PRO A 307 -20.27 -17.50 35.93
C PRO A 307 -18.82 -17.31 35.46
N THR A 308 -17.99 -16.69 36.30
CA THR A 308 -16.54 -16.57 36.05
C THR A 308 -15.92 -17.93 35.74
N GLY A 309 -15.06 -17.99 34.72
CA GLY A 309 -14.49 -19.25 34.22
C GLY A 309 -15.32 -19.98 33.16
N ALA A 310 -16.59 -19.62 32.93
CA ALA A 310 -17.37 -20.19 31.82
C ALA A 310 -16.80 -19.80 30.44
N GLU A 311 -17.00 -20.64 29.44
CA GLU A 311 -16.37 -20.50 28.11
C GLU A 311 -17.41 -20.46 27.00
N VAL A 312 -17.24 -19.52 26.06
CA VAL A 312 -18.17 -19.27 24.95
C VAL A 312 -17.44 -19.17 23.62
N ILE A 313 -18.06 -19.73 22.57
CA ILE A 313 -17.63 -19.55 21.19
C ILE A 313 -18.38 -18.34 20.64
N ALA A 314 -17.64 -17.38 20.09
CA ALA A 314 -18.23 -16.19 19.47
C ALA A 314 -18.95 -16.54 18.16
N GLY A 315 -20.08 -15.89 17.93
CA GLY A 315 -20.78 -15.87 16.65
C GLY A 315 -20.45 -14.62 15.84
N ASP A 316 -21.23 -14.42 14.78
CA ASP A 316 -21.12 -13.23 13.95
C ASP A 316 -21.34 -11.98 14.82
N GLY A 317 -20.36 -11.08 14.80
CA GLY A 317 -20.41 -9.82 15.53
C GLY A 317 -21.42 -8.86 14.93
N ASP A 318 -21.94 -7.94 15.75
CA ASP A 318 -22.70 -6.80 15.26
C ASP A 318 -21.73 -5.67 14.85
N PRO A 319 -21.66 -5.27 13.57
CA PRO A 319 -20.73 -4.23 13.11
C PRO A 319 -20.93 -2.87 13.78
N ALA A 320 -22.14 -2.57 14.28
CA ALA A 320 -22.43 -1.34 15.00
C ALA A 320 -22.02 -1.39 16.49
N HIS A 321 -21.68 -2.57 17.02
CA HIS A 321 -21.44 -2.80 18.45
C HIS A 321 -20.22 -3.70 18.68
N THR A 322 -19.04 -3.27 18.23
CA THR A 322 -17.77 -4.03 18.26
C THR A 322 -17.32 -4.52 19.64
N ASP A 323 -17.80 -3.90 20.71
CA ASP A 323 -17.52 -4.26 22.10
C ASP A 323 -18.44 -5.38 22.63
N TRP A 324 -19.35 -5.90 21.82
CA TRP A 324 -20.27 -6.98 22.18
C TRP A 324 -20.06 -8.20 21.29
N ILE A 325 -20.04 -9.37 21.93
CA ILE A 325 -19.96 -10.66 21.27
C ILE A 325 -21.32 -11.33 21.38
N LYS A 326 -21.85 -11.79 20.24
CA LYS A 326 -22.99 -12.70 20.22
C LYS A 326 -22.50 -14.12 20.53
N ILE A 327 -23.19 -14.83 21.42
CA ILE A 327 -22.86 -16.22 21.71
C ILE A 327 -23.32 -17.11 20.54
N LYS A 328 -22.40 -17.91 19.98
CA LYS A 328 -22.70 -18.97 19.00
C LYS A 328 -22.99 -20.29 19.69
N ALA A 329 -22.18 -20.61 20.71
CA ALA A 329 -22.32 -21.79 21.55
C ALA A 329 -21.65 -21.56 22.90
N ILE A 330 -22.13 -22.24 23.94
CA ILE A 330 -21.41 -22.40 25.21
C ILE A 330 -20.45 -23.59 25.06
N LYS A 331 -19.17 -23.37 25.29
CA LYS A 331 -18.13 -24.42 25.25
C LYS A 331 -18.04 -25.15 26.59
N SER A 332 -18.08 -24.43 27.70
CA SER A 332 -18.12 -25.00 29.05
C SER A 332 -18.75 -24.02 30.05
N GLY A 333 -19.19 -24.53 31.20
CA GLY A 333 -19.97 -23.79 32.19
C GLY A 333 -21.47 -23.76 31.90
N THR A 334 -22.25 -23.42 32.92
CA THR A 334 -23.72 -23.41 32.87
C THR A 334 -24.24 -21.98 32.93
N ILE A 335 -25.16 -21.60 32.04
CA ILE A 335 -25.86 -20.32 32.13
C ILE A 335 -26.76 -20.34 33.37
N LEU A 336 -26.58 -19.37 34.25
CA LEU A 336 -27.40 -19.15 35.42
C LEU A 336 -28.58 -18.22 35.07
N PRO A 337 -29.73 -18.36 35.75
CA PRO A 337 -30.85 -17.46 35.54
C PRO A 337 -30.50 -16.04 35.97
N ALA A 338 -31.14 -15.03 35.36
CA ALA A 338 -30.91 -13.63 35.72
C ALA A 338 -31.29 -13.32 37.19
N GLU A 339 -32.25 -14.08 37.73
CA GLU A 339 -32.76 -13.96 39.10
C GLU A 339 -32.75 -15.35 39.78
N VAL A 340 -32.33 -15.39 41.04
CA VAL A 340 -32.26 -16.63 41.84
C VAL A 340 -33.65 -17.27 41.96
N GLY A 341 -33.73 -18.58 41.73
CA GLY A 341 -34.98 -19.36 41.82
C GLY A 341 -35.88 -19.31 40.57
N LYS A 342 -35.54 -18.54 39.53
CA LYS A 342 -36.29 -18.51 38.26
C LYS A 342 -35.63 -19.40 37.19
N PRO A 343 -36.39 -19.87 36.18
CA PRO A 343 -35.80 -20.59 35.04
C PRO A 343 -34.90 -19.67 34.20
N VAL A 344 -33.89 -20.25 33.55
CA VAL A 344 -33.02 -19.57 32.59
C VAL A 344 -33.85 -19.16 31.35
N SER A 345 -33.60 -17.96 30.81
CA SER A 345 -34.27 -17.53 29.57
C SER A 345 -33.88 -18.47 28.40
N PRO A 346 -34.83 -19.02 27.63
CA PRO A 346 -34.53 -19.85 26.47
C PRO A 346 -33.63 -19.18 25.43
N GLN A 347 -33.61 -17.84 25.37
CA GLN A 347 -32.79 -17.07 24.44
C GLN A 347 -31.34 -16.87 24.93
N ALA A 348 -31.04 -17.14 26.19
CA ALA A 348 -29.72 -16.85 26.78
C ALA A 348 -28.53 -17.51 26.03
N PRO A 349 -28.61 -18.75 25.52
CA PRO A 349 -27.52 -19.35 24.73
C PRO A 349 -27.12 -18.61 23.45
N TRP A 350 -27.94 -17.66 22.98
CA TRP A 350 -27.71 -16.88 21.75
C TRP A 350 -27.71 -15.35 21.97
N GLY A 351 -27.64 -14.93 23.24
CA GLY A 351 -27.62 -13.52 23.63
C GLY A 351 -26.24 -12.86 23.40
N TYR A 352 -26.15 -11.61 23.84
CA TYR A 352 -24.96 -10.78 23.72
C TYR A 352 -24.24 -10.64 25.07
N VAL A 353 -22.91 -10.67 25.04
CA VAL A 353 -22.02 -10.52 26.18
C VAL A 353 -20.96 -9.45 25.90
N PHE A 354 -20.52 -8.74 26.94
CA PHE A 354 -19.58 -7.63 26.77
C PHE A 354 -18.14 -8.14 26.65
N LYS A 355 -17.46 -7.77 25.56
CA LYS A 355 -16.12 -8.23 25.20
C LYS A 355 -15.03 -7.77 26.16
N GLY A 356 -15.19 -6.61 26.81
CA GLY A 356 -14.20 -6.07 27.75
C GLY A 356 -14.03 -6.89 29.05
N GLU A 357 -14.98 -7.78 29.34
CA GLU A 357 -14.99 -8.69 30.51
C GLU A 357 -14.67 -10.16 30.12
N LEU A 358 -14.34 -10.40 28.85
CA LEU A 358 -13.97 -11.70 28.31
C LEU A 358 -12.47 -11.76 28.02
N ASP A 359 -11.83 -12.83 28.49
CA ASP A 359 -10.47 -13.19 28.10
C ASP A 359 -10.51 -14.04 26.82
N ALA A 360 -9.88 -13.56 25.75
CA ALA A 360 -9.69 -14.37 24.55
C ALA A 360 -8.74 -15.55 24.86
N VAL A 361 -9.15 -16.75 24.45
CA VAL A 361 -8.36 -17.97 24.55
C VAL A 361 -8.16 -18.53 23.14
N VAL A 362 -6.90 -18.73 22.77
CA VAL A 362 -6.47 -19.34 21.52
C VAL A 362 -5.75 -20.62 21.89
N ASP A 363 -6.21 -21.75 21.35
CA ASP A 363 -5.66 -23.09 21.55
C ASP A 363 -5.33 -23.67 20.16
N PRO A 364 -4.20 -23.25 19.56
CA PRO A 364 -3.86 -23.57 18.18
C PRO A 364 -3.49 -25.05 18.06
N LYS A 365 -4.14 -25.76 17.14
CA LYS A 365 -3.99 -27.20 16.93
C LYS A 365 -4.20 -27.57 15.45
N PRO A 366 -3.38 -28.48 14.89
CA PRO A 366 -2.28 -29.17 15.55
C PRO A 366 -1.02 -28.29 15.69
N LEU A 367 -0.11 -28.70 16.57
CA LEU A 367 1.23 -28.12 16.75
C LEU A 367 2.28 -29.10 16.20
N ASP A 368 3.51 -28.62 16.00
CA ASP A 368 4.70 -29.37 15.59
C ASP A 368 4.53 -30.20 14.29
N THR A 369 3.54 -29.85 13.47
CA THR A 369 3.14 -30.54 12.25
C THR A 369 2.83 -29.54 11.14
N VAL A 370 2.98 -29.95 9.88
CA VAL A 370 2.60 -29.10 8.75
C VAL A 370 1.09 -29.09 8.61
N VAL A 371 0.52 -27.88 8.63
CA VAL A 371 -0.90 -27.64 8.42
C VAL A 371 -1.08 -27.01 7.05
N ILE A 372 -1.72 -27.73 6.12
CA ILE A 372 -2.24 -27.16 4.88
C ILE A 372 -3.64 -26.61 5.18
N LEU A 373 -3.85 -25.31 4.95
CA LEU A 373 -5.12 -24.66 5.23
C LEU A 373 -6.19 -25.12 4.23
N LYS A 374 -7.29 -25.68 4.74
CA LYS A 374 -8.47 -26.07 3.93
C LYS A 374 -9.06 -24.89 3.18
N GLU A 375 -9.06 -23.72 3.82
CA GLU A 375 -9.43 -22.44 3.23
C GLU A 375 -8.24 -21.48 3.35
N PRO A 376 -7.44 -21.28 2.28
CA PRO A 376 -6.28 -20.40 2.31
C PRO A 376 -6.63 -18.96 2.68
N GLN A 377 -6.06 -18.45 3.79
CA GLN A 377 -6.38 -17.11 4.30
C GLN A 377 -5.74 -16.03 3.42
N ARG A 378 -6.54 -15.10 2.90
CA ARG A 378 -6.03 -13.93 2.17
C ARG A 378 -5.18 -13.05 3.09
N VAL A 379 -4.05 -12.58 2.57
CA VAL A 379 -3.14 -11.63 3.22
C VAL A 379 -2.80 -10.50 2.25
N LYS A 380 -2.60 -9.28 2.77
CA LYS A 380 -2.14 -8.12 2.00
C LYS A 380 -0.63 -7.90 2.12
N ALA A 381 -0.02 -7.30 1.10
CA ALA A 381 1.34 -6.77 1.20
C ALA A 381 1.46 -5.82 2.41
N GLY A 382 2.46 -6.06 3.28
CA GLY A 382 2.64 -5.27 4.50
C GLY A 382 1.74 -5.66 5.67
N GLU A 383 0.97 -6.75 5.58
CA GLU A 383 0.29 -7.36 6.73
C GLU A 383 1.24 -8.30 7.48
N VAL A 384 1.19 -8.33 8.82
CA VAL A 384 2.03 -9.22 9.64
C VAL A 384 1.57 -10.67 9.49
N VAL A 385 2.49 -11.55 9.10
CA VAL A 385 2.25 -13.00 8.89
C VAL A 385 2.91 -13.88 9.95
N ALA A 386 3.95 -13.40 10.62
CA ALA A 386 4.69 -14.15 11.64
C ALA A 386 5.42 -13.21 12.60
N HIS A 387 6.02 -13.76 13.65
CA HIS A 387 7.08 -13.10 14.42
C HIS A 387 8.37 -13.90 14.29
N VAL A 388 9.51 -13.22 14.40
CA VAL A 388 10.85 -13.81 14.30
C VAL A 388 11.05 -14.85 15.42
N GLY A 389 11.44 -16.07 15.06
CA GLY A 389 11.72 -17.16 16.00
C GLY A 389 13.20 -17.20 16.41
N GLN A 390 13.72 -18.39 16.69
CA GLN A 390 15.12 -18.62 17.05
C GLN A 390 15.81 -19.51 16.04
N TYR A 391 17.13 -19.37 15.94
CA TYR A 391 18.00 -20.21 15.12
C TYR A 391 19.20 -20.74 15.91
N GLN A 392 19.70 -21.92 15.55
CA GLN A 392 20.86 -22.50 16.23
C GLN A 392 22.18 -21.99 15.64
N TRP A 393 23.14 -21.67 16.51
CA TRP A 393 24.52 -21.47 16.08
C TRP A 393 25.46 -21.82 17.24
N PRO A 394 26.55 -22.60 17.04
CA PRO A 394 27.39 -23.07 18.15
C PRO A 394 28.00 -21.92 18.98
N MET A 395 28.32 -20.80 18.34
CA MET A 395 28.87 -19.61 19.01
C MET A 395 27.84 -18.85 19.86
N LYS A 396 26.54 -19.14 19.69
CA LYS A 396 25.43 -18.58 20.48
C LYS A 396 24.86 -19.63 21.45
N ALA A 397 25.40 -20.86 21.48
CA ALA A 397 24.98 -21.86 22.45
C ALA A 397 25.24 -21.39 23.90
N SER A 398 24.42 -21.86 24.84
CA SER A 398 24.40 -21.35 26.22
C SER A 398 24.38 -22.48 27.25
N PRO A 399 24.84 -22.23 28.50
CA PRO A 399 24.78 -23.21 29.58
C PRO A 399 23.34 -23.68 29.86
N ILE A 400 23.21 -24.86 30.46
CA ILE A 400 21.89 -25.45 30.79
C ILE A 400 21.24 -24.64 31.92
N PRO A 401 19.99 -24.13 31.77
CA PRO A 401 19.09 -24.28 30.63
C PRO A 401 19.30 -23.24 29.51
N PRO A 402 19.12 -23.63 28.23
CA PRO A 402 19.38 -22.75 27.08
C PRO A 402 18.51 -21.49 27.07
N LYS A 403 19.12 -20.36 26.69
CA LYS A 403 18.45 -19.06 26.51
C LYS A 403 18.12 -18.81 25.04
N PRO A 404 16.93 -18.25 24.71
CA PRO A 404 16.67 -17.68 23.39
C PRO A 404 17.55 -16.43 23.21
N ASN A 405 18.56 -16.50 22.35
CA ASN A 405 19.58 -15.46 22.18
C ASN A 405 20.09 -15.31 20.73
N TYR A 406 19.41 -15.91 19.76
CA TYR A 406 19.72 -15.72 18.34
C TYR A 406 18.42 -15.63 17.51
N PRO A 407 17.73 -14.48 17.58
CA PRO A 407 16.53 -14.25 16.80
C PRO A 407 16.87 -14.12 15.31
N MET A 408 16.27 -14.96 14.49
CA MET A 408 16.53 -14.96 13.05
C MET A 408 15.29 -15.39 12.25
N LEU A 409 15.05 -14.69 11.14
CA LEU A 409 14.11 -15.10 10.09
C LEU A 409 14.94 -15.50 8.86
N HIS A 410 14.63 -16.64 8.25
CA HIS A 410 15.03 -16.93 6.88
C HIS A 410 13.84 -16.65 5.94
N LEU A 411 14.06 -15.85 4.89
CA LEU A 411 13.05 -15.50 3.88
C LEU A 411 13.50 -16.00 2.51
N GLU A 412 12.76 -16.96 1.95
CA GLU A 412 12.96 -17.52 0.61
C GLU A 412 11.78 -17.15 -0.29
N VAL A 413 12.03 -16.95 -1.59
CA VAL A 413 11.00 -16.70 -2.60
C VAL A 413 11.27 -17.57 -3.81
N PHE A 414 10.30 -18.34 -4.27
CA PHE A 414 10.49 -19.29 -5.35
C PHE A 414 9.27 -19.50 -6.24
N ALA A 415 9.49 -19.97 -7.47
CA ALA A 415 8.45 -20.31 -8.44
C ALA A 415 8.75 -21.64 -9.15
N GLY A 416 7.71 -22.27 -9.70
CA GLY A 416 7.83 -23.52 -10.45
C GLY A 416 8.50 -23.35 -11.83
N ALA A 417 8.67 -24.46 -12.55
CA ALA A 417 9.29 -24.48 -13.86
C ALA A 417 8.62 -23.58 -14.92
N ASP A 418 7.34 -23.20 -14.74
CA ASP A 418 6.63 -22.28 -15.64
C ASP A 418 7.06 -20.81 -15.51
N PHE A 419 7.97 -20.49 -14.59
CA PHE A 419 8.54 -19.14 -14.48
C PHE A 419 9.24 -18.68 -15.75
N LYS A 420 10.05 -19.53 -16.40
CA LYS A 420 10.75 -19.14 -17.63
C LYS A 420 9.76 -18.72 -18.72
N ASP A 421 8.73 -19.54 -18.95
CA ASP A 421 7.68 -19.26 -19.93
C ASP A 421 6.83 -18.04 -19.56
N PHE A 422 6.69 -17.74 -18.26
CA PHE A 422 6.11 -16.47 -17.82
C PHE A 422 7.02 -15.28 -18.12
N MET A 423 8.33 -15.37 -17.87
CA MET A 423 9.29 -14.29 -18.13
C MET A 423 9.34 -13.93 -19.63
N ASP A 424 9.32 -14.94 -20.50
CA ASP A 424 9.26 -14.76 -21.96
C ASP A 424 7.95 -14.08 -22.40
N ARG A 425 6.78 -14.50 -21.86
CA ARG A 425 5.48 -13.83 -22.09
C ARG A 425 5.43 -12.42 -21.51
N SER A 426 6.07 -12.19 -20.36
CA SER A 426 6.17 -10.89 -19.68
C SER A 426 6.94 -9.89 -20.54
N ARG A 427 8.13 -10.29 -21.02
CA ARG A 427 8.96 -9.52 -21.95
C ARG A 427 8.24 -9.26 -23.27
N ALA A 428 7.44 -10.19 -23.77
CA ALA A 428 6.59 -9.98 -24.95
C ALA A 428 5.47 -8.95 -24.68
N ARG A 429 4.71 -9.09 -23.59
CA ARG A 429 3.66 -8.13 -23.18
C ARG A 429 4.22 -6.73 -22.97
N ALA A 430 5.41 -6.60 -22.38
CA ALA A 430 6.02 -5.31 -22.11
C ALA A 430 6.29 -4.48 -23.38
N LYS A 431 6.61 -5.14 -24.52
CA LYS A 431 6.77 -4.48 -25.82
C LYS A 431 5.46 -3.91 -26.39
N GLU A 432 4.30 -4.41 -25.92
CA GLU A 432 2.99 -3.86 -26.27
C GLU A 432 2.65 -2.61 -25.43
N LEU A 433 3.31 -2.40 -24.28
CA LEU A 433 3.00 -1.30 -23.36
C LEU A 433 3.52 0.06 -23.86
N ASN A 434 2.85 1.14 -23.43
CA ASN A 434 3.32 2.50 -23.70
C ASN A 434 4.44 2.94 -22.75
N ASP A 435 5.15 4.02 -23.10
CA ASP A 435 6.31 4.49 -22.35
C ASP A 435 6.00 4.98 -20.92
N LYS A 436 4.72 5.27 -20.60
CA LYS A 436 4.30 5.60 -19.22
C LYS A 436 4.40 4.42 -18.26
N ASN A 437 4.60 3.20 -18.77
CA ASN A 437 4.80 1.99 -17.98
C ASN A 437 6.30 1.61 -17.82
N LYS A 438 7.23 2.55 -18.09
CA LYS A 438 8.68 2.33 -18.03
C LYS A 438 9.36 3.24 -16.98
N PRO A 439 9.32 2.90 -15.68
CA PRO A 439 9.79 3.74 -14.57
C PRO A 439 11.22 3.43 -14.12
N LEU A 440 11.87 2.41 -14.72
CA LEU A 440 13.21 1.94 -14.37
C LEU A 440 14.20 2.46 -15.42
N LEU A 441 15.11 3.35 -15.06
CA LEU A 441 16.21 3.75 -15.94
C LEU A 441 17.29 2.66 -15.87
N GLU A 442 17.42 1.91 -16.95
CA GLU A 442 18.48 0.93 -17.09
C GLU A 442 19.70 1.55 -17.76
N ILE A 443 20.86 1.27 -17.19
CA ILE A 443 22.18 1.64 -17.71
C ILE A 443 22.86 0.31 -18.03
N GLU A 444 23.04 0.01 -19.32
CA GLU A 444 23.65 -1.23 -19.75
C GLU A 444 25.19 -1.11 -19.77
N PRO A 445 25.92 -2.22 -19.57
CA PRO A 445 27.38 -2.23 -19.68
C PRO A 445 27.87 -1.58 -20.98
N GLY A 446 28.90 -0.73 -20.88
CA GLY A 446 29.41 0.10 -21.95
C GLY A 446 28.78 1.49 -22.08
N ALA A 447 27.71 1.82 -21.34
CA ALA A 447 27.14 3.17 -21.27
C ALA A 447 28.17 4.19 -20.75
N LYS A 448 28.39 5.30 -21.44
CA LYS A 448 29.43 6.30 -21.09
C LYS A 448 28.81 7.55 -20.49
N LEU A 449 29.33 8.00 -19.35
CA LEU A 449 28.81 9.17 -18.68
C LEU A 449 29.28 10.48 -19.34
N VAL A 450 28.45 11.52 -19.29
CA VAL A 450 28.87 12.89 -19.61
C VAL A 450 29.53 13.49 -18.38
N THR A 451 30.86 13.56 -18.37
CA THR A 451 31.68 14.05 -17.26
C THR A 451 32.16 15.49 -17.48
N GLU A 452 32.39 15.89 -18.73
CA GLU A 452 32.73 17.27 -19.11
C GLU A 452 31.46 18.13 -19.15
N ILE A 453 31.39 19.13 -18.27
CA ILE A 453 30.40 20.22 -18.34
C ILE A 453 31.05 21.37 -19.10
N LEU A 454 30.37 21.89 -20.12
CA LEU A 454 30.90 23.01 -20.92
C LEU A 454 31.18 24.23 -20.03
N ALA A 455 32.26 24.96 -20.31
CA ALA A 455 32.55 26.21 -19.59
C ALA A 455 31.54 27.32 -19.97
N PRO A 456 31.21 28.25 -19.04
CA PRO A 456 30.35 29.40 -19.34
C PRO A 456 30.88 30.23 -20.52
N ASP A 457 30.09 30.35 -21.58
CA ASP A 457 30.39 31.12 -22.80
C ASP A 457 29.76 32.52 -22.83
N GLN A 458 28.88 32.82 -21.86
CA GLN A 458 28.16 34.08 -21.73
C GLN A 458 28.45 34.77 -20.39
N LYS A 459 28.39 36.11 -20.38
CA LYS A 459 28.60 36.91 -19.16
C LYS A 459 27.76 38.18 -19.16
N LEU A 460 26.85 38.28 -18.19
CA LEU A 460 26.13 39.51 -17.89
C LEU A 460 27.07 40.45 -17.12
N THR A 461 27.39 41.59 -17.73
CA THR A 461 28.30 42.62 -17.16
C THR A 461 27.58 43.73 -16.39
N GLN A 462 26.26 43.63 -16.25
CA GLN A 462 25.42 44.61 -15.56
C GLN A 462 24.87 44.02 -14.25
N ALA A 463 25.18 44.69 -13.14
CA ALA A 463 24.56 44.44 -11.84
C ALA A 463 23.15 45.09 -11.75
N GLY A 464 22.33 44.62 -10.82
CA GLY A 464 20.96 45.09 -10.60
C GLY A 464 19.91 44.47 -11.53
N LEU A 465 20.25 43.40 -12.26
CA LEU A 465 19.31 42.70 -13.13
C LEU A 465 18.58 41.60 -12.35
N LYS A 466 17.24 41.58 -12.43
CA LYS A 466 16.44 40.46 -11.93
C LYS A 466 16.49 39.32 -12.94
N LEU A 467 16.89 38.13 -12.50
CA LEU A 467 17.01 36.94 -13.35
C LEU A 467 15.70 36.15 -13.32
N VAL A 468 14.80 36.40 -14.27
CA VAL A 468 13.46 35.79 -14.27
C VAL A 468 13.49 34.46 -15.03
N PRO A 469 13.14 33.31 -14.42
CA PRO A 469 13.06 32.02 -15.12
C PRO A 469 12.08 32.06 -16.30
N LEU A 470 12.40 31.36 -17.38
CA LEU A 470 11.56 31.22 -18.57
C LEU A 470 10.73 29.92 -18.59
N ALA A 471 11.10 28.96 -17.76
CA ALA A 471 10.37 27.72 -17.52
C ALA A 471 10.47 27.40 -16.02
N ASP A 472 9.60 26.53 -15.51
CA ASP A 472 9.83 25.95 -14.18
C ASP A 472 10.97 24.93 -14.28
N ALA A 473 12.02 25.18 -13.49
CA ALA A 473 13.21 24.36 -13.37
C ALA A 473 13.51 24.04 -11.89
N LYS A 474 12.49 24.07 -11.04
CA LYS A 474 12.58 23.73 -9.61
C LYS A 474 13.04 22.27 -9.45
N GLY A 475 14.19 22.08 -8.81
CA GLY A 475 14.86 20.78 -8.76
C GLY A 475 16.01 20.62 -9.78
N SER A 476 16.09 21.45 -10.82
CA SER A 476 17.17 21.43 -11.82
C SER A 476 18.39 22.24 -11.36
N ARG A 477 19.58 21.79 -11.74
CA ARG A 477 20.85 22.49 -11.51
C ARG A 477 20.98 23.78 -12.30
N TRP A 478 20.54 23.77 -13.55
CA TRP A 478 20.56 24.93 -14.42
C TRP A 478 19.17 25.35 -14.85
N VAL A 479 18.99 26.64 -15.04
CA VAL A 479 17.72 27.26 -15.43
C VAL A 479 17.95 28.36 -16.44
N LYS A 480 17.11 28.36 -17.49
CA LYS A 480 17.11 29.39 -18.52
C LYS A 480 16.38 30.62 -18.00
N VAL A 481 17.11 31.72 -17.81
CA VAL A 481 16.56 32.99 -17.30
C VAL A 481 16.57 34.06 -18.38
N GLN A 482 15.57 34.94 -18.34
CA GLN A 482 15.61 36.24 -18.99
C GLN A 482 16.09 37.27 -17.96
N PRO A 483 17.27 37.90 -18.16
CA PRO A 483 17.67 39.04 -17.36
C PRO A 483 16.72 40.20 -17.63
N LYS A 484 16.29 40.91 -16.57
CA LYS A 484 15.43 42.09 -16.65
C LYS A 484 15.94 43.22 -15.78
N SER A 485 15.96 44.45 -16.29
CA SER A 485 16.20 45.63 -15.47
C SER A 485 14.98 45.90 -14.57
N VAL A 486 15.23 46.39 -13.36
CA VAL A 486 14.19 46.68 -12.36
C VAL A 486 14.02 48.19 -12.21
N THR A 487 12.83 48.72 -12.53
CA THR A 487 12.49 50.12 -12.31
C THR A 487 11.37 50.20 -11.27
N ASN A 488 11.67 50.75 -10.09
CA ASN A 488 10.68 50.95 -9.03
C ASN A 488 9.80 52.17 -9.35
N VAL A 489 8.49 51.97 -9.47
CA VAL A 489 7.50 53.04 -9.56
C VAL A 489 7.04 53.39 -8.13
N PRO A 490 7.32 54.59 -7.61
CA PRO A 490 6.95 54.97 -6.26
C PRO A 490 5.42 55.06 -6.10
N ALA A 491 4.94 54.66 -4.91
CA ALA A 491 3.52 54.66 -4.58
C ALA A 491 2.91 56.07 -4.68
N LYS A 492 1.79 56.20 -5.40
CA LYS A 492 0.92 57.39 -5.39
C LYS A 492 -0.42 57.05 -4.75
N GLY A 493 -0.74 57.71 -3.64
CA GLY A 493 -2.00 57.53 -2.92
C GLY A 493 -2.15 56.12 -2.33
N LYS A 494 -3.30 55.47 -2.56
CA LYS A 494 -3.60 54.12 -2.03
C LYS A 494 -2.99 52.96 -2.82
N GLN A 495 -2.25 53.22 -3.91
CA GLN A 495 -1.59 52.17 -4.69
C GLN A 495 -0.27 51.75 -4.03
N LYS A 496 -0.02 50.43 -3.96
CA LYS A 496 1.29 49.89 -3.54
C LYS A 496 2.35 50.23 -4.61
N ALA A 497 3.60 50.40 -4.18
CA ALA A 497 4.71 50.56 -5.13
C ALA A 497 4.84 49.31 -6.02
N THR A 498 5.06 49.53 -7.32
CA THR A 498 5.15 48.48 -8.34
C THR A 498 6.52 48.47 -9.00
N GLN A 499 6.98 47.28 -9.40
CA GLN A 499 8.23 47.11 -10.13
C GLN A 499 7.94 46.84 -11.60
N ASN A 500 8.44 47.72 -12.48
CA ASN A 500 8.46 47.45 -13.91
C ASN A 500 9.73 46.67 -14.25
N LEU A 501 9.56 45.60 -15.06
CA LEU A 501 10.65 44.71 -15.49
C LEU A 501 10.77 44.76 -17.02
N ALA A 502 11.90 45.24 -17.53
CA ALA A 502 12.18 45.27 -18.97
C ALA A 502 13.31 44.29 -19.31
N ASN A 503 13.17 43.51 -20.39
CA ASN A 503 14.17 42.52 -20.80
C ASN A 503 15.51 43.18 -21.15
N VAL A 504 16.61 42.59 -20.70
CA VAL A 504 17.99 43.02 -21.01
C VAL A 504 18.74 41.83 -21.60
N GLY A 505 19.21 41.98 -22.84
CA GLY A 505 19.92 40.94 -23.57
C GLY A 505 19.06 39.70 -23.89
N ASN A 506 19.73 38.68 -24.43
CA ASN A 506 19.12 37.39 -24.73
C ASN A 506 18.93 36.55 -23.44
N PRO A 507 18.04 35.56 -23.46
CA PRO A 507 18.01 34.50 -22.46
C PRO A 507 19.37 33.82 -22.28
N ILE A 508 19.68 33.45 -21.05
CA ILE A 508 20.95 32.81 -20.66
C ILE A 508 20.65 31.70 -19.64
N TRP A 509 21.36 30.57 -19.74
CA TRP A 509 21.35 29.54 -18.71
C TRP A 509 22.26 29.96 -17.55
N VAL A 510 21.78 29.78 -16.31
CA VAL A 510 22.54 30.05 -15.08
C VAL A 510 22.35 28.90 -14.08
N GLU A 511 23.23 28.81 -13.08
CA GLU A 511 23.02 27.96 -11.90
C GLU A 511 21.70 28.36 -11.21
N SER A 512 20.91 27.37 -10.79
CA SER A 512 19.52 27.58 -10.33
C SER A 512 19.39 28.39 -9.05
N SER A 513 20.44 28.43 -8.23
CA SER A 513 20.56 29.33 -7.07
C SER A 513 20.46 30.82 -7.42
N LEU A 514 20.65 31.20 -8.69
CA LEU A 514 20.54 32.57 -9.18
C LEU A 514 19.13 32.91 -9.71
N ALA A 515 18.24 31.93 -9.90
CA ALA A 515 16.89 32.19 -10.40
C ALA A 515 16.04 33.05 -9.44
N ASN A 516 15.29 33.97 -10.03
CA ASN A 516 14.43 34.97 -9.36
C ASN A 516 15.17 35.91 -8.39
N THR A 517 16.51 35.86 -8.35
CA THR A 517 17.34 36.81 -7.60
C THR A 517 17.63 38.09 -8.41
N ILE A 518 18.23 39.08 -7.75
CA ILE A 518 18.79 40.28 -8.40
C ILE A 518 20.32 40.13 -8.40
N SER A 519 20.96 40.30 -9.56
CA SER A 519 22.41 40.22 -9.68
C SER A 519 23.09 41.33 -8.88
N THR A 520 24.00 40.97 -7.97
CA THR A 520 24.83 41.93 -7.22
C THR A 520 26.19 42.18 -7.87
N ALA A 521 26.56 41.33 -8.83
CA ALA A 521 27.82 41.37 -9.57
C ALA A 521 27.61 40.81 -10.99
N ASN A 522 28.69 40.67 -11.75
CA ASN A 522 28.67 40.03 -13.06
C ASN A 522 28.28 38.54 -12.95
N VAL A 523 27.37 38.08 -13.80
CA VAL A 523 26.88 36.69 -13.79
C VAL A 523 27.41 35.97 -15.03
N SER A 524 28.21 34.92 -14.82
CA SER A 524 28.57 33.99 -15.88
C SER A 524 27.43 32.99 -16.12
N GLY A 525 27.26 32.55 -17.37
CA GLY A 525 26.26 31.57 -17.74
C GLY A 525 26.52 31.01 -19.14
N TRP A 526 25.53 30.31 -19.70
CA TRP A 526 25.67 29.62 -20.98
C TRP A 526 24.61 30.07 -21.99
N GLN A 527 24.98 30.14 -23.27
CA GLN A 527 24.04 30.38 -24.36
C GLN A 527 23.14 29.16 -24.61
N ASN A 528 23.73 27.98 -24.58
CA ASN A 528 23.06 26.69 -24.77
C ASN A 528 23.02 25.89 -23.44
N PHE A 529 22.30 24.78 -23.40
CA PHE A 529 22.28 23.92 -22.21
C PHE A 529 23.69 23.32 -21.95
N PRO A 530 24.18 23.24 -20.69
CA PRO A 530 25.59 22.90 -20.44
C PRO A 530 26.01 21.44 -20.67
N LEU A 531 25.06 20.52 -20.89
CA LEU A 531 25.30 19.10 -21.13
C LEU A 531 24.92 18.70 -22.57
N ASP A 532 25.66 17.74 -23.13
CA ASP A 532 25.41 17.15 -24.45
C ASP A 532 25.79 15.66 -24.44
N VAL A 533 24.90 14.80 -24.92
CA VAL A 533 25.14 13.33 -24.99
C VAL A 533 26.28 12.99 -25.94
N SER A 534 26.61 13.86 -26.90
CA SER A 534 27.76 13.69 -27.79
C SER A 534 29.11 13.76 -27.06
N LYS A 535 29.12 14.30 -25.82
CA LYS A 535 30.28 14.41 -24.93
C LYS A 535 30.45 13.22 -23.98
N ALA A 536 29.56 12.22 -24.05
CA ALA A 536 29.68 10.96 -23.33
C ALA A 536 31.01 10.28 -23.66
N SER A 537 31.90 10.16 -22.67
CA SER A 537 33.31 9.81 -22.89
C SER A 537 33.90 9.07 -21.69
N GLY A 538 35.18 8.69 -21.78
CA GLY A 538 35.82 7.84 -20.78
C GLY A 538 35.44 6.35 -20.89
N PRO A 539 35.68 5.57 -19.82
CA PRO A 539 35.20 4.18 -19.71
C PRO A 539 33.67 4.14 -19.71
N GLY A 540 33.11 3.02 -20.19
CA GLY A 540 31.69 2.74 -20.03
C GLY A 540 31.41 2.02 -18.70
N ALA A 541 30.14 1.95 -18.31
CA ALA A 541 29.68 1.15 -17.18
C ALA A 541 30.18 -0.30 -17.28
N ASP A 542 30.76 -0.86 -16.22
CA ASP A 542 31.11 -2.29 -16.19
C ASP A 542 29.90 -3.15 -15.77
N PHE A 543 29.06 -2.62 -14.89
CA PHE A 543 27.86 -3.26 -14.38
C PHE A 543 26.60 -2.78 -15.11
N ARG A 544 25.49 -3.49 -14.86
CA ARG A 544 24.15 -3.09 -15.29
C ARG A 544 23.42 -2.52 -14.07
N ASP A 545 23.14 -1.22 -14.09
CA ASP A 545 22.40 -0.52 -13.03
C ASP A 545 20.93 -0.33 -13.44
N VAL A 546 20.00 -0.49 -12.49
CA VAL A 546 18.54 -0.35 -12.70
C VAL A 546 17.97 0.66 -11.70
N LEU A 547 18.11 1.94 -12.04
CA LEU A 547 17.77 3.06 -11.15
C LEU A 547 16.30 3.45 -11.30
N ARG A 548 15.56 3.60 -10.21
CA ARG A 548 14.14 3.97 -10.29
C ARG A 548 14.00 5.48 -10.47
N ARG A 549 13.09 5.90 -11.36
CA ARG A 549 12.80 7.34 -11.62
C ARG A 549 12.57 8.15 -10.33
N ALA A 550 11.82 7.58 -9.38
CA ALA A 550 11.53 8.21 -8.08
C ALA A 550 12.73 8.32 -7.13
N GLU A 551 13.85 7.64 -7.39
CA GLU A 551 15.12 7.79 -6.68
C GLU A 551 16.02 8.82 -7.37
N LEU A 552 16.09 8.75 -8.71
CA LEU A 552 16.81 9.69 -9.56
C LEU A 552 16.36 11.14 -9.33
N ASP A 553 15.05 11.37 -9.27
CA ASP A 553 14.48 12.70 -9.02
C ASP A 553 14.67 13.19 -7.55
N LYS A 554 15.17 12.32 -6.65
CA LYS A 554 15.57 12.68 -5.26
C LYS A 554 17.06 13.04 -5.12
N LEU A 555 17.89 12.93 -6.16
CA LEU A 555 19.35 13.19 -6.09
C LEU A 555 19.72 14.65 -5.75
N GLY A 556 18.75 15.57 -5.77
CA GLY A 556 18.88 16.96 -5.34
C GLY A 556 19.33 17.92 -6.44
N GLU A 557 19.16 19.22 -6.19
CA GLU A 557 19.31 20.29 -7.18
C GLU A 557 20.70 20.37 -7.86
N GLY A 558 21.75 19.81 -7.26
CA GLY A 558 23.08 19.73 -7.90
C GLY A 558 23.29 18.54 -8.84
N ASN A 559 22.37 17.57 -8.86
CA ASN A 559 22.50 16.28 -9.54
C ASN A 559 21.31 15.94 -10.46
N VAL A 560 20.32 16.82 -10.58
CA VAL A 560 19.21 16.70 -11.54
C VAL A 560 19.26 17.91 -12.45
N ALA A 561 19.01 17.75 -13.75
CA ALA A 561 18.88 18.87 -14.67
C ALA A 561 17.84 18.58 -15.76
N ILE A 562 17.23 19.62 -16.32
CA ILE A 562 16.24 19.53 -17.39
C ILE A 562 16.64 20.50 -18.51
N ASP A 563 16.73 20.00 -19.75
CA ASP A 563 17.08 20.83 -20.91
C ASP A 563 15.87 21.60 -21.48
N ASP A 564 16.08 22.45 -22.49
CA ASP A 564 14.99 23.24 -23.09
C ASP A 564 14.04 22.43 -24.01
N LYS A 565 14.25 21.12 -24.14
CA LYS A 565 13.35 20.16 -24.80
C LYS A 565 12.55 19.34 -23.78
N GLY A 566 12.89 19.43 -22.49
CA GLY A 566 12.26 18.68 -21.41
C GLY A 566 12.87 17.29 -21.16
N HIS A 567 14.05 17.01 -21.72
CA HIS A 567 14.78 15.78 -21.39
C HIS A 567 15.39 15.89 -20.00
N HIS A 568 15.36 14.78 -19.24
CA HIS A 568 15.90 14.74 -17.89
C HIS A 568 17.30 14.18 -17.87
N TRP A 569 18.11 14.79 -17.02
CA TRP A 569 19.50 14.48 -16.79
C TRP A 569 19.75 14.21 -15.33
N TRP A 570 20.49 13.15 -15.03
CA TRP A 570 20.87 12.79 -13.65
C TRP A 570 22.37 12.55 -13.54
N ASN A 571 22.98 13.20 -12.57
CA ASN A 571 24.38 13.00 -12.18
C ASN A 571 24.44 11.81 -11.22
N ILE A 572 24.73 10.65 -11.77
CA ILE A 572 24.72 9.37 -11.06
C ILE A 572 26.14 8.94 -10.71
N THR A 573 26.25 8.02 -9.76
CA THR A 573 27.45 7.23 -9.51
C THR A 573 27.16 5.78 -9.91
N ILE A 574 28.05 5.19 -10.70
CA ILE A 574 28.06 3.77 -11.09
C ILE A 574 29.41 3.15 -10.75
N GLY A 575 29.48 1.82 -10.75
CA GLY A 575 30.72 1.08 -10.49
C GLY A 575 31.58 0.82 -11.72
N SER A 576 32.89 0.85 -11.50
CA SER A 576 33.90 0.19 -12.34
C SER A 576 34.24 -1.20 -11.78
N LYS A 577 34.72 -2.11 -12.64
CA LYS A 577 35.15 -3.46 -12.25
C LYS A 577 36.30 -3.45 -11.23
N ASP A 578 37.17 -2.42 -11.26
CA ASP A 578 38.29 -2.24 -10.32
C ASP A 578 37.86 -1.72 -8.93
N GLY A 579 36.56 -1.64 -8.66
CA GLY A 579 36.00 -1.11 -7.41
C GLY A 579 35.94 0.41 -7.33
N SER A 580 36.38 1.15 -8.36
CA SER A 580 36.27 2.61 -8.40
C SER A 580 34.84 3.10 -8.73
N GLU A 581 34.55 4.33 -8.32
CA GLU A 581 33.31 5.02 -8.67
C GLU A 581 33.47 5.86 -9.94
N LEU A 582 32.60 5.66 -10.93
CA LEU A 582 32.44 6.57 -12.06
C LEU A 582 31.24 7.48 -11.79
N LYS A 583 31.47 8.80 -11.82
CA LYS A 583 30.44 9.80 -11.60
C LYS A 583 30.26 10.71 -12.82
N GLY A 584 29.02 10.93 -13.24
CA GLY A 584 28.70 11.80 -14.36
C GLY A 584 27.24 11.73 -14.77
N TRP A 585 26.89 12.46 -15.82
CA TRP A 585 25.51 12.65 -16.24
C TRP A 585 25.05 11.62 -17.27
N VAL A 586 23.86 11.05 -17.02
CA VAL A 586 23.05 10.31 -18.00
C VAL A 586 21.84 11.15 -18.42
N CYS A 587 21.28 10.86 -19.60
CA CYS A 587 20.07 11.51 -20.12
C CYS A 587 18.99 10.44 -20.41
N ASP A 588 17.72 10.75 -20.21
CA ASP A 588 16.60 9.88 -20.58
C ASP A 588 16.42 9.70 -22.11
N THR A 589 17.05 10.56 -22.91
CA THR A 589 16.82 10.66 -24.35
C THR A 589 18.13 10.71 -25.14
N GLY A 590 18.27 9.81 -26.12
CA GLY A 590 19.38 9.80 -27.08
C GLY A 590 20.75 9.39 -26.52
N HIS A 591 20.80 8.91 -25.29
CA HIS A 591 22.02 8.44 -24.63
C HIS A 591 22.22 6.94 -24.92
N LEU A 592 23.35 6.58 -25.52
CA LEU A 592 23.62 5.18 -25.91
C LEU A 592 23.75 4.27 -24.69
N ASN A 593 23.10 3.09 -24.74
CA ASN A 593 23.04 2.10 -23.65
C ASN A 593 22.33 2.60 -22.37
N VAL A 594 21.56 3.70 -22.44
CA VAL A 594 20.72 4.19 -21.34
C VAL A 594 19.28 4.30 -21.82
N GLN A 595 18.34 3.66 -21.11
CA GLN A 595 16.95 3.58 -21.54
C GLN A 595 15.98 3.29 -20.40
N PHE A 596 14.78 3.86 -20.46
CA PHE A 596 13.70 3.46 -19.56
C PHE A 596 13.14 2.09 -19.96
N ARG A 597 12.99 1.21 -18.97
CA ARG A 597 12.45 -0.16 -19.06
C ARG A 597 11.21 -0.32 -18.19
N SER A 598 10.34 -1.24 -18.57
CA SER A 598 9.20 -1.70 -17.77
C SER A 598 9.64 -2.79 -16.78
N PRO A 599 9.07 -2.89 -15.56
CA PRO A 599 9.35 -4.00 -14.64
C PRO A 599 9.03 -5.37 -15.25
N TRP A 600 8.11 -5.40 -16.22
CA TRP A 600 7.69 -6.58 -16.97
C TRP A 600 8.70 -7.02 -18.04
N GLU A 601 9.72 -6.20 -18.34
CA GLU A 601 10.89 -6.63 -19.12
C GLU A 601 11.92 -7.37 -18.26
N TRP A 602 11.80 -7.26 -16.93
CA TRP A 602 12.75 -7.78 -15.95
C TRP A 602 14.19 -7.30 -16.25
N PRO A 603 14.43 -5.96 -16.25
CA PRO A 603 15.75 -5.39 -16.49
C PRO A 603 16.75 -5.91 -15.45
N GLY A 604 17.94 -6.28 -15.89
CA GLY A 604 18.96 -6.91 -15.05
C GLY A 604 18.73 -8.36 -14.65
N PHE A 605 17.51 -8.90 -14.67
CA PHE A 605 17.27 -10.28 -14.23
C PHE A 605 17.77 -11.32 -15.24
N GLU A 606 18.67 -12.17 -14.76
CA GLU A 606 19.26 -13.28 -15.49
C GLU A 606 18.85 -14.62 -14.86
N LEU A 607 18.57 -15.61 -15.70
CA LEU A 607 18.31 -16.98 -15.27
C LEU A 607 19.63 -17.75 -15.20
N VAL A 608 19.79 -18.58 -14.18
CA VAL A 608 20.96 -19.43 -13.95
C VAL A 608 20.49 -20.83 -13.57
N ASP A 609 21.00 -21.90 -14.19
CA ASP A 609 20.73 -23.27 -13.72
C ASP A 609 21.96 -23.85 -13.01
N ASN A 610 21.83 -24.07 -11.69
CA ASN A 610 22.86 -24.66 -10.85
C ASN A 610 22.53 -26.12 -10.46
N GLY A 611 21.44 -26.70 -10.99
CA GLY A 611 20.95 -28.03 -10.61
C GLY A 611 21.87 -29.21 -10.94
N SER A 612 22.98 -28.99 -11.63
CA SER A 612 24.03 -29.99 -11.88
C SER A 612 25.14 -30.03 -10.81
N VAL A 613 25.10 -29.12 -9.83
CA VAL A 613 26.12 -29.01 -8.77
C VAL A 613 25.52 -29.38 -7.41
N GLY A 614 26.00 -30.47 -6.82
CA GLY A 614 25.52 -30.95 -5.52
C GLY A 614 26.10 -30.19 -4.33
N PRO A 615 25.46 -30.24 -3.14
CA PRO A 615 25.95 -29.62 -1.91
C PRO A 615 27.40 -30.01 -1.56
N ALA A 616 27.78 -31.28 -1.77
CA ALA A 616 29.15 -31.76 -1.51
C ALA A 616 30.20 -31.15 -2.46
N ASP A 617 29.88 -30.94 -3.74
CA ASP A 617 30.79 -30.29 -4.70
C ASP A 617 31.00 -28.81 -4.34
N MET A 618 29.93 -28.11 -3.96
CA MET A 618 30.01 -26.73 -3.47
C MET A 618 30.87 -26.64 -2.20
N PHE A 619 30.75 -27.60 -1.28
CA PHE A 619 31.53 -27.61 -0.05
C PHE A 619 33.02 -27.94 -0.29
N LYS A 620 33.35 -28.86 -1.20
CA LYS A 620 34.73 -29.08 -1.66
C LYS A 620 35.34 -27.80 -2.26
N ARG A 621 34.59 -27.07 -3.10
CA ARG A 621 35.01 -25.73 -3.59
C ARG A 621 35.29 -24.82 -2.40
N HIS A 622 34.40 -24.72 -1.42
CA HIS A 622 34.61 -23.84 -0.26
C HIS A 622 35.90 -24.15 0.50
N ILE A 623 36.18 -25.43 0.80
CA ILE A 623 37.44 -25.86 1.45
C ILE A 623 38.64 -25.36 0.63
N HIS A 624 38.64 -25.62 -0.69
CA HIS A 624 39.73 -25.23 -1.58
C HIS A 624 39.91 -23.71 -1.68
N THR A 625 38.83 -22.99 -1.96
CA THR A 625 38.81 -21.53 -2.11
C THR A 625 39.25 -20.82 -0.82
N THR A 626 38.86 -21.33 0.35
CA THR A 626 39.22 -20.73 1.65
C THR A 626 40.47 -21.32 2.29
N GLU A 627 41.15 -22.26 1.62
CA GLU A 627 42.38 -22.94 2.08
C GLU A 627 42.22 -23.60 3.46
N GLN A 628 41.00 -24.08 3.78
CA GLN A 628 40.66 -24.72 5.05
C GLN A 628 41.06 -26.21 5.09
N TYR A 629 42.29 -26.50 4.67
CA TYR A 629 42.85 -27.85 4.66
C TYR A 629 43.20 -28.34 6.07
N LEU A 630 43.11 -29.64 6.27
CA LEU A 630 43.62 -30.30 7.48
C LEU A 630 45.13 -30.53 7.37
N ALA A 631 45.78 -30.81 8.51
CA ALA A 631 47.24 -30.92 8.57
C ALA A 631 47.84 -32.09 7.76
N ASP A 632 47.00 -33.02 7.28
CA ASP A 632 47.34 -34.15 6.41
C ASP A 632 46.96 -33.93 4.92
N GLU A 633 46.41 -32.75 4.57
CA GLU A 633 45.92 -32.39 3.24
C GLU A 633 46.82 -31.32 2.60
N ASP A 634 47.05 -31.41 1.29
CA ASP A 634 47.75 -30.37 0.50
C ASP A 634 46.82 -29.59 -0.44
N GLY A 635 45.53 -29.94 -0.46
CA GLY A 635 44.48 -29.27 -1.23
C GLY A 635 44.32 -29.78 -2.66
N THR A 636 45.22 -30.66 -3.14
CA THR A 636 45.15 -31.21 -4.51
C THR A 636 43.92 -32.09 -4.73
N GLU A 637 43.39 -32.73 -3.68
CA GLU A 637 42.20 -33.56 -3.70
C GLU A 637 40.90 -32.78 -3.94
N PHE A 638 40.90 -31.46 -3.74
CA PHE A 638 39.74 -30.58 -3.96
C PHE A 638 39.83 -29.79 -5.27
N MET A 639 41.00 -29.71 -5.91
CA MET A 639 41.24 -28.89 -7.10
C MET A 639 40.32 -29.24 -8.28
N GLY A 640 40.04 -30.54 -8.50
CA GLY A 640 39.23 -31.00 -9.62
C GLY A 640 37.78 -30.52 -9.53
N GLU A 641 37.14 -30.77 -8.39
CA GLU A 641 35.79 -30.31 -8.09
C GLU A 641 35.70 -28.79 -7.98
N ALA A 642 36.67 -28.13 -7.34
CA ALA A 642 36.69 -26.67 -7.27
C ALA A 642 36.73 -26.03 -8.67
N ALA A 643 37.59 -26.52 -9.57
CA ALA A 643 37.66 -26.06 -10.96
C ALA A 643 36.36 -26.34 -11.73
N LYS A 644 35.75 -27.52 -11.54
CA LYS A 644 34.43 -27.87 -12.11
C LYS A 644 33.34 -26.89 -11.67
N VAL A 645 33.29 -26.54 -10.38
CA VAL A 645 32.26 -25.65 -9.82
C VAL A 645 32.51 -24.18 -10.20
N ASN A 646 33.78 -23.72 -10.26
CA ASN A 646 34.13 -22.39 -10.76
C ASN A 646 33.71 -22.18 -12.23
N ALA A 647 33.88 -23.20 -13.07
CA ALA A 647 33.40 -23.21 -14.45
C ALA A 647 31.86 -23.28 -14.58
N GLY A 648 31.12 -23.42 -13.48
CA GLY A 648 29.66 -23.40 -13.44
C GLY A 648 29.10 -21.99 -13.61
N GLU A 649 27.93 -21.89 -14.25
CA GLU A 649 27.31 -20.61 -14.62
C GLU A 649 27.09 -19.69 -13.41
N LEU A 650 26.65 -20.25 -12.27
CA LEU A 650 26.41 -19.50 -11.04
C LEU A 650 27.68 -18.81 -10.55
N ILE A 651 28.77 -19.56 -10.38
CA ILE A 651 30.03 -19.02 -9.86
C ILE A 651 30.63 -18.02 -10.84
N THR A 652 30.69 -18.34 -12.13
CA THR A 652 31.21 -17.42 -13.16
C THR A 652 30.43 -16.09 -13.20
N LYS A 653 29.11 -16.10 -13.00
CA LYS A 653 28.29 -14.87 -12.92
C LYS A 653 28.55 -14.07 -11.65
N ILE A 654 28.68 -14.73 -10.50
CA ILE A 654 28.97 -14.05 -9.23
C ILE A 654 30.39 -13.48 -9.24
N GLU A 655 31.41 -14.24 -9.66
CA GLU A 655 32.79 -13.77 -9.83
C GLU A 655 32.82 -12.51 -10.71
N LYS A 656 32.15 -12.53 -11.87
CA LYS A 656 32.03 -11.35 -12.73
C LYS A 656 31.36 -10.14 -12.04
N ALA A 657 30.45 -10.37 -11.09
CA ALA A 657 29.66 -9.33 -10.44
C ALA A 657 30.31 -8.73 -9.18
N ILE A 658 31.11 -9.50 -8.42
CA ILE A 658 31.58 -9.11 -7.08
C ILE A 658 33.05 -9.43 -6.76
N ASP A 659 33.83 -10.04 -7.66
CA ASP A 659 35.27 -10.27 -7.46
C ASP A 659 36.05 -8.94 -7.55
N THR A 660 36.04 -8.19 -6.44
CA THR A 660 36.66 -6.86 -6.30
C THR A 660 38.14 -6.91 -5.95
N ASN A 661 38.64 -8.02 -5.39
CA ASN A 661 40.05 -8.20 -5.03
C ASN A 661 40.85 -8.84 -6.18
N HIS A 662 40.17 -9.40 -7.19
CA HIS A 662 40.72 -10.09 -8.35
C HIS A 662 41.56 -11.32 -7.99
N ASP A 663 41.25 -11.98 -6.86
CA ASP A 663 41.89 -13.24 -6.47
C ASP A 663 41.22 -14.47 -7.13
N GLY A 664 40.12 -14.29 -7.86
CA GLY A 664 39.37 -15.35 -8.53
C GLY A 664 38.59 -16.24 -7.57
N LYS A 665 38.31 -15.75 -6.36
CA LYS A 665 37.51 -16.43 -5.33
C LYS A 665 36.16 -15.72 -5.19
N VAL A 666 35.17 -16.48 -4.73
CA VAL A 666 33.88 -15.93 -4.29
C VAL A 666 33.53 -16.55 -2.96
N SER A 667 33.40 -15.67 -1.97
CA SER A 667 33.12 -15.95 -0.57
C SER A 667 31.87 -15.21 -0.09
N ALA A 668 31.36 -15.65 1.05
CA ALA A 668 30.28 -14.95 1.75
C ALA A 668 30.67 -13.53 2.21
N GLN A 669 31.97 -13.24 2.37
CA GLN A 669 32.45 -11.91 2.76
C GLN A 669 32.39 -10.93 1.59
N GLU A 670 32.64 -11.37 0.35
CA GLU A 670 32.40 -10.55 -0.85
C GLU A 670 30.91 -10.36 -1.11
N LEU A 671 30.08 -11.39 -0.92
CA LEU A 671 28.61 -11.23 -1.00
C LEU A 671 28.10 -10.22 0.03
N LYS A 672 28.63 -10.25 1.25
CA LYS A 672 28.33 -9.26 2.29
C LYS A 672 28.72 -7.83 1.87
N HIS A 673 29.92 -7.65 1.33
CA HIS A 673 30.40 -6.34 0.87
C HIS A 673 29.64 -5.83 -0.36
N ALA A 674 29.27 -6.73 -1.28
CA ALA A 674 28.44 -6.42 -2.43
C ALA A 674 27.09 -5.81 -2.04
N LEU A 675 26.48 -6.25 -0.93
CA LEU A 675 25.22 -5.71 -0.41
C LEU A 675 25.34 -4.28 0.15
N GLU A 676 26.55 -3.76 0.36
CA GLU A 676 26.78 -2.37 0.79
C GLU A 676 26.73 -1.37 -0.40
N THR A 677 26.83 -1.89 -1.63
CA THR A 677 27.14 -1.15 -2.86
C THR A 677 26.08 -1.41 -3.94
N ARG A 678 25.52 -0.37 -4.58
CA ARG A 678 24.30 -0.51 -5.40
C ARG A 678 24.44 -1.45 -6.59
N TRP A 679 25.39 -1.21 -7.49
CA TRP A 679 25.57 -2.03 -8.69
C TRP A 679 25.87 -3.50 -8.37
N MET A 680 26.64 -3.77 -7.31
CA MET A 680 26.96 -5.13 -6.86
C MET A 680 25.73 -5.83 -6.24
N ALA A 681 24.99 -5.14 -5.37
CA ALA A 681 23.76 -5.65 -4.78
C ALA A 681 22.67 -5.93 -5.83
N GLU A 682 22.50 -5.04 -6.81
CA GLU A 682 21.60 -5.23 -7.94
C GLU A 682 22.07 -6.42 -8.81
N ALA A 683 23.36 -6.52 -9.15
CA ALA A 683 23.89 -7.64 -9.93
C ALA A 683 23.68 -9.01 -9.26
N VAL A 684 23.88 -9.13 -7.95
CA VAL A 684 23.64 -10.40 -7.20
C VAL A 684 22.15 -10.67 -7.03
N SER A 685 21.35 -9.66 -6.65
CA SER A 685 19.92 -9.85 -6.36
C SER A 685 19.03 -10.04 -7.59
N HIS A 686 19.55 -9.75 -8.79
CA HIS A 686 18.88 -10.02 -10.06
C HIS A 686 19.18 -11.42 -10.64
N LEU A 687 20.05 -12.23 -10.02
CA LEU A 687 20.20 -13.64 -10.38
C LEU A 687 18.98 -14.44 -9.90
N VAL A 688 18.21 -15.00 -10.83
CA VAL A 688 17.18 -16.00 -10.52
C VAL A 688 17.77 -17.38 -10.76
N VAL A 689 18.02 -18.12 -9.68
CA VAL A 689 18.80 -19.36 -9.76
C VAL A 689 17.89 -20.56 -9.59
N ARG A 690 17.97 -21.51 -10.52
CA ARG A 690 17.37 -22.83 -10.38
C ARG A 690 18.32 -23.74 -9.63
N ASN A 691 17.91 -24.20 -8.45
CA ASN A 691 18.69 -25.09 -7.61
C ASN A 691 17.77 -25.96 -6.75
N GLU A 692 18.26 -27.13 -6.35
CA GLU A 692 17.56 -27.97 -5.37
C GLU A 692 17.29 -27.20 -4.06
N THR A 693 16.07 -27.31 -3.54
CA THR A 693 15.64 -26.72 -2.28
C THR A 693 16.25 -27.43 -1.07
N GLU A 694 16.50 -26.70 0.01
CA GLU A 694 17.02 -27.27 1.27
C GLU A 694 15.93 -28.01 2.06
N TRP A 695 14.67 -27.63 1.85
CA TRP A 695 13.49 -28.04 2.62
C TRP A 695 12.89 -29.42 2.22
N GLY A 696 13.51 -30.08 1.25
CA GLY A 696 13.08 -31.34 0.65
C GLY A 696 14.26 -32.18 0.13
N GLY A 697 13.95 -33.33 -0.49
CA GLY A 697 14.94 -34.25 -1.06
C GLY A 697 15.54 -35.27 -0.08
N GLY A 698 15.27 -35.14 1.23
CA GLY A 698 15.76 -36.06 2.24
C GLY A 698 17.24 -35.84 2.60
N LEU A 699 17.82 -36.78 3.35
CA LEU A 699 19.15 -36.60 3.95
C LEU A 699 20.33 -36.93 3.03
N GLY A 700 20.14 -37.74 1.97
CA GLY A 700 21.27 -38.30 1.19
C GLY A 700 22.27 -37.26 0.67
N LYS A 701 21.78 -36.16 0.05
CA LYS A 701 22.62 -35.06 -0.45
C LYS A 701 23.42 -34.33 0.64
N TRP A 702 23.00 -34.44 1.90
CA TRP A 702 23.71 -33.93 3.06
C TRP A 702 24.65 -35.00 3.63
N GLU A 703 24.20 -36.26 3.70
CA GLU A 703 25.03 -37.40 4.12
C GLU A 703 26.31 -37.54 3.26
N ASP A 704 26.26 -37.17 1.99
CA ASP A 704 27.40 -37.07 1.06
C ASP A 704 28.52 -36.11 1.55
N LEU A 705 28.24 -35.15 2.44
CA LEU A 705 29.26 -34.30 3.06
C LEU A 705 30.00 -34.99 4.21
N SER A 706 29.45 -36.07 4.78
CA SER A 706 29.99 -36.71 6.00
C SER A 706 31.47 -37.14 5.90
N PRO A 707 31.99 -37.61 4.76
CA PRO A 707 33.43 -37.88 4.59
C PRO A 707 34.31 -36.63 4.73
N LEU A 708 33.81 -35.46 4.30
CA LEU A 708 34.52 -34.18 4.29
C LEU A 708 34.63 -33.55 5.70
N MET A 709 33.77 -33.96 6.62
CA MET A 709 33.70 -33.39 7.98
C MET A 709 34.85 -33.82 8.91
N LYS A 710 35.61 -34.86 8.54
CA LYS A 710 36.72 -35.50 9.29
C LYS A 710 36.71 -35.37 10.83
N THR A 711 37.19 -34.26 11.38
CA THR A 711 37.33 -34.00 12.83
C THR A 711 36.04 -33.50 13.51
N GLN A 712 35.11 -32.93 12.73
CA GLN A 712 33.85 -32.32 13.18
C GLN A 712 32.64 -33.27 13.15
N LYS A 713 32.85 -34.60 13.12
CA LYS A 713 31.78 -35.60 12.93
C LYS A 713 30.60 -35.46 13.90
N GLU A 714 30.84 -35.20 15.18
CA GLU A 714 29.76 -35.03 16.15
C GLU A 714 28.99 -33.72 15.93
N MET A 715 29.68 -32.62 15.57
CA MET A 715 29.03 -31.36 15.17
C MET A 715 28.16 -31.56 13.92
N TRP A 716 28.66 -32.32 12.94
CA TRP A 716 27.94 -32.61 11.71
C TRP A 716 26.71 -33.48 11.94
N LYS A 717 26.83 -34.51 12.79
CA LYS A 717 25.68 -35.34 13.18
C LYS A 717 24.57 -34.51 13.82
N THR A 718 24.93 -33.58 14.71
CA THR A 718 23.99 -32.61 15.30
C THR A 718 23.28 -31.75 14.25
N GLU A 719 23.97 -31.42 13.16
CA GLU A 719 23.40 -30.65 12.04
C GLU A 719 22.53 -31.51 11.12
N LEU A 720 22.89 -32.77 10.85
CA LEU A 720 22.02 -33.74 10.15
C LEU A 720 20.70 -33.97 10.90
N ASP A 721 20.75 -34.10 12.23
CA ASP A 721 19.57 -34.23 13.09
C ASP A 721 18.65 -33.00 12.99
N ARG A 722 19.22 -31.78 12.82
CA ARG A 722 18.43 -30.56 12.52
C ARG A 722 17.86 -30.61 11.11
N LEU A 723 18.68 -30.87 10.09
CA LEU A 723 18.28 -30.87 8.68
C LEU A 723 17.10 -31.82 8.45
N ALA A 724 17.09 -32.98 9.12
CA ALA A 724 15.98 -33.93 9.11
C ALA A 724 14.65 -33.30 9.58
N LYS A 725 14.67 -32.53 10.67
CA LYS A 725 13.49 -31.86 11.25
C LYS A 725 13.03 -30.64 10.45
N LEU A 726 13.90 -30.06 9.62
CA LEU A 726 13.59 -28.93 8.73
C LEU A 726 12.99 -29.37 7.39
N GLN A 727 12.93 -30.67 7.08
CA GLN A 727 12.19 -31.16 5.92
C GLN A 727 10.68 -30.89 6.09
N TRP A 728 10.04 -30.37 5.05
CA TRP A 728 8.58 -30.18 4.96
C TRP A 728 8.03 -30.13 3.52
N TRP A 729 8.90 -29.99 2.50
CA TRP A 729 8.50 -29.84 1.09
C TRP A 729 7.56 -30.95 0.59
N GLU A 730 7.82 -32.19 1.02
CA GLU A 730 7.04 -33.36 0.64
C GLU A 730 5.66 -33.43 1.32
N GLU A 731 5.47 -32.76 2.47
CA GLU A 731 4.23 -32.77 3.25
C GLU A 731 3.13 -31.88 2.64
N ILE A 732 3.49 -30.89 1.82
CA ILE A 732 2.56 -29.90 1.25
C ILE A 732 2.08 -30.24 -0.18
N LYS A 733 2.33 -31.47 -0.65
CA LYS A 733 1.85 -31.94 -1.95
C LYS A 733 0.33 -31.79 -2.05
N GLY A 734 -0.12 -31.08 -3.09
CA GLY A 734 -1.54 -30.78 -3.33
C GLY A 734 -1.93 -29.32 -3.12
N VAL A 735 -1.03 -28.47 -2.61
CA VAL A 735 -1.21 -27.01 -2.67
C VAL A 735 -1.20 -26.55 -4.14
N ASP A 736 -2.22 -25.79 -4.54
CA ASP A 736 -2.41 -25.37 -5.94
C ASP A 736 -1.22 -24.55 -6.47
N GLY A 737 -0.68 -24.97 -7.61
CA GLY A 737 0.47 -24.35 -8.27
C GLY A 737 1.81 -24.52 -7.53
N PHE A 738 1.89 -25.32 -6.46
CA PHE A 738 3.16 -25.60 -5.78
C PHE A 738 4.10 -26.40 -6.69
N PRO A 739 5.43 -26.12 -6.71
CA PRO A 739 6.37 -26.84 -7.56
C PRO A 739 6.38 -28.35 -7.26
N THR A 740 6.30 -29.16 -8.31
CA THR A 740 6.29 -30.63 -8.20
C THR A 740 7.68 -31.24 -8.16
N ASP A 741 8.69 -30.50 -8.62
CA ASP A 741 10.10 -30.87 -8.54
C ASP A 741 10.78 -30.18 -7.36
N LEU A 742 11.96 -30.70 -6.98
CA LEU A 742 12.77 -30.19 -5.88
C LEU A 742 13.65 -29.01 -6.29
N SER A 743 13.66 -28.59 -7.56
CA SER A 743 14.57 -27.59 -8.11
C SER A 743 13.81 -26.39 -8.70
N PRO A 744 13.09 -25.62 -7.86
CA PRO A 744 12.37 -24.42 -8.30
C PRO A 744 13.34 -23.30 -8.71
N TRP A 745 12.79 -22.24 -9.29
CA TRP A 745 13.49 -20.98 -9.52
C TRP A 745 13.42 -20.13 -8.26
N HIS A 746 14.57 -19.80 -7.66
CA HIS A 746 14.70 -18.98 -6.47
C HIS A 746 15.00 -17.52 -6.82
N PHE A 747 14.47 -16.60 -6.03
CA PHE A 747 14.61 -15.15 -6.21
C PHE A 747 15.17 -14.51 -4.95
N HIS A 748 16.09 -13.57 -5.10
CA HIS A 748 16.42 -12.67 -3.99
C HIS A 748 15.19 -11.81 -3.65
N PRO A 749 14.62 -11.86 -2.42
CA PRO A 749 13.36 -11.20 -2.10
C PRO A 749 13.43 -9.68 -2.28
N ILE A 750 14.49 -9.03 -1.79
CA ILE A 750 14.67 -7.57 -1.91
C ILE A 750 14.77 -7.09 -3.37
N GLY A 751 15.47 -7.82 -4.24
CA GLY A 751 15.58 -7.50 -5.67
C GLY A 751 14.25 -7.65 -6.40
N LEU A 752 13.53 -8.76 -6.18
CA LEU A 752 12.20 -8.98 -6.74
C LEU A 752 11.21 -7.88 -6.32
N ILE A 753 11.19 -7.53 -5.02
CA ILE A 753 10.37 -6.43 -4.52
C ILE A 753 10.83 -5.11 -5.17
N GLY A 754 12.13 -4.84 -5.27
CA GLY A 754 12.67 -3.61 -5.87
C GLY A 754 12.22 -3.36 -7.32
N ASN A 755 12.13 -4.43 -8.13
CA ASN A 755 11.65 -4.35 -9.52
C ASN A 755 10.18 -3.92 -9.62
N PHE A 756 9.29 -4.49 -8.80
CA PHE A 756 7.84 -4.26 -8.89
C PHE A 756 7.30 -3.21 -7.91
N LEU A 757 8.00 -2.92 -6.81
CA LEU A 757 7.72 -1.82 -5.88
C LEU A 757 8.21 -0.50 -6.47
N VAL A 758 7.61 -0.13 -7.59
CA VAL A 758 7.79 1.18 -8.19
C VAL A 758 6.88 2.16 -7.46
N SER A 759 7.48 3.09 -6.72
CA SER A 759 6.79 4.19 -6.00
C SER A 759 6.24 5.28 -6.93
N GLY A 760 5.63 4.88 -8.06
CA GLY A 760 5.04 5.73 -9.09
C GLY A 760 3.80 5.11 -9.74
N GLY A 761 3.24 4.06 -9.15
CA GLY A 761 1.92 3.56 -9.54
C GLY A 761 0.84 4.57 -9.19
N CYS A 762 0.09 5.03 -10.19
CA CYS A 762 -1.04 5.94 -9.98
C CYS A 762 -2.27 5.27 -9.34
N ASP A 763 -2.18 3.96 -9.08
CA ASP A 763 -3.16 3.17 -8.36
C ASP A 763 -2.79 3.10 -6.87
N CYS A 764 -3.73 3.50 -6.01
CA CYS A 764 -3.62 3.43 -4.56
C CYS A 764 -4.66 2.47 -3.98
N ALA A 765 -5.30 1.62 -4.80
CA ALA A 765 -6.32 0.69 -4.34
C ALA A 765 -5.79 -0.18 -3.19
N GLY A 766 -6.48 -0.16 -2.06
CA GLY A 766 -6.11 -0.95 -0.88
C GLY A 766 -4.97 -0.42 -0.02
N SER A 767 -4.19 0.59 -0.45
CA SER A 767 -3.15 1.23 0.38
C SER A 767 -3.77 2.14 1.46
N ARG A 768 -3.05 2.35 2.57
CA ARG A 768 -3.45 3.25 3.66
C ARG A 768 -2.72 4.60 3.54
N LEU A 769 -3.43 5.69 3.78
CA LEU A 769 -2.87 7.02 4.00
C LEU A 769 -2.30 7.09 5.42
N GLU A 770 -1.00 7.31 5.52
CA GLU A 770 -0.26 7.40 6.78
C GLU A 770 -0.21 8.84 7.33
N LEU A 771 -0.13 8.94 8.66
CA LEU A 771 0.00 10.22 9.38
C LEU A 771 1.21 11.04 8.88
N SER A 772 2.32 10.37 8.58
CA SER A 772 3.56 10.99 8.08
C SER A 772 3.40 11.65 6.71
N SER A 773 2.56 11.09 5.84
CA SER A 773 2.19 11.69 4.56
C SER A 773 1.20 12.82 4.78
N MET A 774 0.18 12.61 5.60
CA MET A 774 -0.87 13.60 5.84
C MET A 774 -0.34 14.88 6.52
N ARG A 775 0.65 14.78 7.42
CA ARG A 775 1.37 15.94 8.01
C ARG A 775 2.08 16.81 6.98
N LYS A 776 2.53 16.25 5.85
CA LYS A 776 3.15 17.01 4.75
C LYS A 776 2.12 17.79 3.92
N ILE A 777 0.83 17.45 4.04
CA ILE A 777 -0.27 18.05 3.27
C ILE A 777 -1.02 19.07 4.13
N ALA A 778 -1.47 18.67 5.32
CA ALA A 778 -2.19 19.51 6.27
C ALA A 778 -1.19 20.19 7.23
N THR A 779 -0.48 21.19 6.71
CA THR A 779 0.74 21.76 7.32
C THR A 779 0.54 22.62 8.57
N THR A 780 -0.69 23.01 8.89
CA THR A 780 -1.03 23.88 10.04
C THR A 780 -1.73 23.14 11.18
N CYS A 781 -2.35 21.98 10.90
CA CYS A 781 -3.01 21.17 11.92
C CYS A 781 -2.03 20.17 12.59
N GLY A 782 -2.23 19.91 13.89
CA GLY A 782 -1.37 18.99 14.67
C GLY A 782 -1.81 17.53 14.55
N ASP A 783 -0.87 16.59 14.79
CA ASP A 783 -1.08 15.14 14.65
C ASP A 783 -2.37 14.60 15.28
N ALA A 784 -2.72 15.08 16.49
CA ALA A 784 -3.93 14.65 17.20
C ALA A 784 -5.22 14.94 16.40
N LYS A 785 -5.26 16.09 15.70
CA LYS A 785 -6.40 16.49 14.86
C LYS A 785 -6.41 15.75 13.51
N ILE A 786 -5.24 15.37 12.99
CA ILE A 786 -5.15 14.48 11.81
C ILE A 786 -5.68 13.09 12.16
N ASN A 787 -5.21 12.50 13.26
CA ASN A 787 -5.58 11.16 13.72
C ASN A 787 -7.08 11.02 14.03
N GLU A 788 -7.76 12.10 14.43
CA GLU A 788 -9.22 12.13 14.63
C GLU A 788 -10.01 11.71 13.38
N TYR A 789 -9.49 11.99 12.17
CA TYR A 789 -10.17 11.70 10.90
C TYR A 789 -9.45 10.67 10.03
N LEU A 790 -8.15 10.40 10.26
CA LEU A 790 -7.31 9.58 9.38
C LEU A 790 -7.91 8.20 9.10
N ASP A 791 -8.44 7.54 10.13
CA ASP A 791 -9.03 6.20 10.01
C ASP A 791 -10.36 6.24 9.26
N SER A 792 -11.20 7.26 9.50
CA SER A 792 -12.44 7.47 8.76
C SER A 792 -12.19 7.86 7.29
N ILE A 793 -11.12 8.60 7.00
CA ILE A 793 -10.70 8.95 5.63
C ILE A 793 -10.23 7.69 4.89
N ASN A 794 -9.42 6.86 5.55
CA ASN A 794 -8.97 5.58 5.00
C ASN A 794 -10.13 4.62 4.73
N GLN A 795 -11.10 4.52 5.65
CA GLN A 795 -12.30 3.72 5.45
C GLN A 795 -13.16 4.26 4.29
N ALA A 796 -13.34 5.59 4.21
CA ALA A 796 -14.07 6.22 3.13
C ALA A 796 -13.43 5.99 1.74
N PHE A 797 -12.10 5.86 1.66
CA PHE A 797 -11.45 5.47 0.40
C PHE A 797 -11.89 4.08 -0.10
N VAL A 798 -12.09 3.14 0.83
CA VAL A 798 -12.56 1.78 0.52
C VAL A 798 -14.05 1.80 0.15
N ASP A 799 -14.89 2.38 1.01
CA ASP A 799 -16.35 2.33 0.88
C ASP A 799 -16.85 3.05 -0.39
N TYR A 800 -16.25 4.19 -0.71
CA TYR A 800 -16.62 5.03 -1.85
C TYR A 800 -15.74 4.81 -3.09
N LYS A 801 -14.88 3.78 -3.07
CA LYS A 801 -14.03 3.36 -4.21
C LYS A 801 -13.12 4.49 -4.74
N ILE A 802 -12.58 5.30 -3.83
CA ILE A 802 -11.60 6.36 -4.13
C ILE A 802 -10.23 5.70 -4.27
N ASN A 803 -10.07 4.98 -5.39
CA ASN A 803 -9.03 3.97 -5.58
C ASN A 803 -7.71 4.57 -6.07
N THR A 804 -7.74 5.44 -7.09
CA THR A 804 -6.49 5.97 -7.66
C THR A 804 -5.84 6.99 -6.73
N CYS A 805 -4.52 7.08 -6.77
CA CYS A 805 -3.79 8.03 -5.92
C CYS A 805 -4.19 9.48 -6.22
N MET A 806 -4.48 9.80 -7.49
CA MET A 806 -4.99 11.10 -7.90
C MET A 806 -6.38 11.39 -7.31
N GLN A 807 -7.32 10.43 -7.34
CA GLN A 807 -8.63 10.59 -6.69
C GLN A 807 -8.50 10.91 -5.19
N ARG A 808 -7.56 10.25 -4.50
CA ARG A 808 -7.30 10.49 -3.07
C ARG A 808 -6.66 11.86 -2.82
N ALA A 809 -5.62 12.23 -3.58
CA ALA A 809 -4.98 13.54 -3.49
C ALA A 809 -5.98 14.68 -3.76
N TYR A 810 -6.85 14.51 -4.75
CA TYR A 810 -7.98 15.40 -5.00
C TYR A 810 -8.91 15.44 -3.78
N PHE A 811 -9.49 14.32 -3.33
CA PHE A 811 -10.39 14.29 -2.17
C PHE A 811 -9.79 15.00 -0.93
N ILE A 812 -8.53 14.70 -0.60
CA ILE A 812 -7.78 15.32 0.50
C ILE A 812 -7.71 16.85 0.33
N SER A 813 -7.31 17.34 -0.85
CA SER A 813 -7.22 18.79 -1.10
C SER A 813 -8.56 19.51 -0.96
N GLN A 814 -9.67 18.84 -1.31
CA GLN A 814 -11.01 19.41 -1.21
C GLN A 814 -11.46 19.51 0.26
N ILE A 815 -11.31 18.43 1.04
CA ILE A 815 -11.72 18.42 2.45
C ILE A 815 -10.85 19.33 3.32
N LEU A 816 -9.55 19.45 3.03
CA LEU A 816 -8.65 20.37 3.76
C LEU A 816 -9.01 21.83 3.48
N THR A 817 -9.43 22.17 2.26
CA THR A 817 -9.88 23.52 1.94
C THR A 817 -11.18 23.88 2.66
N GLU A 818 -12.21 23.04 2.57
CA GLU A 818 -13.55 23.34 3.11
C GLU A 818 -13.62 23.29 4.64
N SER A 819 -12.81 22.44 5.28
CA SER A 819 -12.75 22.36 6.76
C SER A 819 -11.70 23.30 7.38
N GLY A 820 -10.89 24.00 6.57
CA GLY A 820 -9.75 24.79 7.04
C GLY A 820 -8.74 23.94 7.81
N GLU A 821 -8.24 22.87 7.19
CA GLU A 821 -7.42 21.81 7.80
C GLU A 821 -8.05 21.21 9.07
N PHE A 822 -9.29 20.73 8.93
CA PHE A 822 -10.06 20.07 9.99
C PHE A 822 -10.37 20.95 11.22
N LYS A 823 -10.12 22.26 11.12
CA LYS A 823 -10.40 23.23 12.19
C LYS A 823 -11.89 23.48 12.38
N TYR A 824 -12.67 23.38 11.31
CA TYR A 824 -14.11 23.65 11.31
C TYR A 824 -14.88 22.48 10.67
N THR A 825 -15.81 21.89 11.43
CA THR A 825 -16.80 20.93 10.93
C THR A 825 -18.20 21.53 10.84
N ARG A 826 -18.32 22.85 11.06
CA ARG A 826 -19.56 23.64 11.03
C ARG A 826 -19.26 25.06 10.57
N GLU A 827 -20.12 25.58 9.70
CA GLU A 827 -20.05 26.94 9.17
C GLU A 827 -20.27 28.01 10.26
N LEU A 828 -19.34 28.97 10.32
CA LEU A 828 -19.36 30.09 11.25
C LEU A 828 -20.11 31.30 10.67
N SER A 829 -21.07 31.82 11.43
CA SER A 829 -21.82 33.02 11.07
C SER A 829 -21.30 34.25 11.83
N LYS A 830 -21.29 35.43 11.18
CA LYS A 830 -20.85 36.69 11.81
C LYS A 830 -21.70 36.96 13.06
N ASN A 831 -21.03 37.22 14.18
CA ASN A 831 -21.64 37.48 15.49
C ASN A 831 -22.66 36.39 15.94
N ASN A 832 -22.50 35.14 15.49
CA ASN A 832 -23.44 34.04 15.71
C ASN A 832 -24.89 34.32 15.22
N ALA A 833 -25.08 35.24 14.27
CA ALA A 833 -26.39 35.48 13.66
C ALA A 833 -26.90 34.21 12.92
N PRO A 834 -28.21 33.96 12.86
CA PRO A 834 -28.78 32.94 11.99
C PRO A 834 -28.45 33.22 10.51
N LEU A 835 -28.17 32.16 9.76
CA LEU A 835 -28.02 32.19 8.31
C LEU A 835 -29.39 31.94 7.65
N GLU A 836 -29.61 32.46 6.44
CA GLU A 836 -30.88 32.36 5.73
C GLU A 836 -31.36 30.90 5.53
N TYR A 837 -30.41 29.97 5.41
CA TYR A 837 -30.63 28.55 5.22
C TYR A 837 -30.49 27.72 6.51
N ASP A 838 -30.46 28.32 7.70
CA ASP A 838 -30.52 27.56 8.95
C ASP A 838 -31.82 26.73 9.07
N PRO A 839 -31.79 25.51 9.64
CA PRO A 839 -30.64 24.87 10.30
C PRO A 839 -29.61 24.21 9.36
N TRP A 840 -29.79 24.28 8.03
CA TRP A 840 -29.06 23.53 6.99
C TRP A 840 -27.74 24.18 6.53
N ARG A 841 -27.06 24.93 7.40
CA ARG A 841 -25.72 25.49 7.16
C ARG A 841 -24.65 24.43 6.90
N GLY A 842 -23.48 24.85 6.41
CA GLY A 842 -22.36 23.95 6.12
C GLY A 842 -21.92 23.09 7.31
N ARG A 843 -21.81 21.76 7.11
CA ARG A 843 -21.27 20.80 8.09
C ARG A 843 -20.40 19.71 7.48
N GLY A 844 -19.60 19.08 8.33
CA GLY A 844 -18.66 18.04 7.93
C GLY A 844 -17.48 18.58 7.14
N LEU A 845 -16.62 17.69 6.65
CA LEU A 845 -15.33 18.08 6.08
C LEU A 845 -15.41 18.69 4.67
N ILE A 846 -16.57 18.60 4.00
CA ILE A 846 -16.84 19.25 2.71
C ILE A 846 -17.87 20.39 2.80
N GLN A 847 -18.31 20.74 4.01
CA GLN A 847 -19.37 21.74 4.27
C GLN A 847 -20.68 21.45 3.51
N LEU A 848 -21.28 20.27 3.76
CA LEU A 848 -22.60 19.90 3.27
C LEU A 848 -23.64 20.95 3.71
N THR A 849 -24.31 21.57 2.73
CA THR A 849 -25.16 22.77 2.91
C THR A 849 -26.48 22.62 2.15
N HIS A 850 -27.55 23.26 2.63
CA HIS A 850 -28.94 23.24 2.13
C HIS A 850 -29.70 21.93 2.36
N LYS A 851 -31.01 22.04 2.61
CA LYS A 851 -31.89 20.95 3.04
C LYS A 851 -31.87 19.76 2.07
N GLU A 852 -31.83 20.06 0.78
CA GLU A 852 -31.87 19.10 -0.32
C GLU A 852 -30.68 18.14 -0.27
N ASN A 853 -29.50 18.66 0.09
CA ASN A 853 -28.27 17.87 0.20
C ASN A 853 -28.23 17.02 1.48
N TYR A 854 -28.77 17.53 2.60
CA TYR A 854 -28.94 16.73 3.83
C TYR A 854 -29.96 15.60 3.62
N GLN A 855 -31.08 15.88 2.94
CA GLN A 855 -32.06 14.86 2.60
C GLN A 855 -31.46 13.80 1.67
N ALA A 856 -30.76 14.20 0.61
CA ALA A 856 -30.10 13.27 -0.30
C ALA A 856 -29.01 12.42 0.41
N TYR A 857 -28.30 12.98 1.40
CA TYR A 857 -27.34 12.21 2.20
C TYR A 857 -28.04 11.25 3.17
N GLN A 858 -29.14 11.64 3.81
CA GLN A 858 -29.99 10.76 4.61
C GLN A 858 -30.50 9.58 3.78
N ASP A 859 -31.09 9.87 2.63
CA ASP A 859 -31.71 8.87 1.75
C ASP A 859 -30.66 7.87 1.21
N TYR A 860 -29.41 8.32 1.02
CA TYR A 860 -28.29 7.45 0.64
C TYR A 860 -27.74 6.63 1.81
N SER A 861 -27.53 7.25 2.98
CA SER A 861 -26.86 6.62 4.13
C SER A 861 -27.79 5.74 4.97
N GLY A 862 -29.11 5.93 4.89
CA GLY A 862 -30.09 5.30 5.76
C GLY A 862 -30.11 5.86 7.19
N GLU A 863 -29.26 6.85 7.49
CA GLU A 863 -29.10 7.46 8.80
C GLU A 863 -29.84 8.79 8.89
N ASP A 864 -30.69 8.95 9.90
CA ASP A 864 -31.42 10.20 10.12
C ASP A 864 -30.45 11.34 10.45
N VAL A 865 -30.40 12.33 9.55
CA VAL A 865 -29.64 13.58 9.66
C VAL A 865 -30.53 14.81 9.42
N THR A 866 -31.86 14.67 9.48
CA THR A 866 -32.82 15.74 9.13
C THR A 866 -33.92 16.00 10.16
N SER A 867 -34.26 15.03 11.03
CA SER A 867 -35.45 15.13 11.91
C SER A 867 -35.40 16.25 12.97
N GLY A 868 -34.21 16.77 13.26
CA GLY A 868 -33.99 17.86 14.20
C GLY A 868 -32.52 18.13 14.45
N MET A 869 -32.21 19.12 15.29
CA MET A 869 -30.82 19.51 15.58
C MET A 869 -29.89 18.34 15.99
N PRO A 870 -30.29 17.39 16.87
CA PRO A 870 -29.42 16.25 17.21
C PRO A 870 -29.10 15.32 16.04
N ALA A 871 -30.00 15.21 15.06
CA ALA A 871 -29.77 14.44 13.83
C ALA A 871 -28.85 15.21 12.88
N ILE A 872 -29.12 16.49 12.65
CA ILE A 872 -28.32 17.40 11.80
C ILE A 872 -26.87 17.50 12.32
N GLU A 873 -26.67 17.56 13.64
CA GLU A 873 -25.36 17.64 14.29
C GLU A 873 -24.51 16.35 14.15
N LYS A 874 -25.08 15.22 13.73
CA LYS A 874 -24.28 14.02 13.37
C LYS A 874 -23.24 14.37 12.29
N VAL A 875 -23.60 15.21 11.32
CA VAL A 875 -22.73 15.59 10.19
C VAL A 875 -21.50 16.41 10.66
N GLU A 876 -21.52 16.99 11.86
CA GLU A 876 -20.37 17.70 12.45
C GLU A 876 -19.28 16.76 13.00
N LYS A 877 -19.56 15.45 13.14
CA LYS A 877 -18.74 14.48 13.87
C LYS A 877 -18.40 13.24 13.04
N ALA A 878 -17.28 12.60 13.34
CA ALA A 878 -16.94 11.31 12.74
C ALA A 878 -17.97 10.22 13.16
N PRO A 879 -18.31 9.26 12.27
CA PRO A 879 -17.79 9.11 10.91
C PRO A 879 -18.51 10.02 9.88
N HIS A 880 -19.71 10.53 10.16
CA HIS A 880 -20.54 11.25 9.19
C HIS A 880 -19.91 12.52 8.62
N SER A 881 -19.05 13.22 9.37
CA SER A 881 -18.27 14.36 8.85
C SER A 881 -17.35 14.00 7.68
N VAL A 882 -16.90 12.74 7.61
CA VAL A 882 -16.08 12.20 6.52
C VAL A 882 -16.94 11.45 5.49
N LEU A 883 -17.90 10.64 5.94
CA LEU A 883 -18.75 9.85 5.04
C LEU A 883 -19.64 10.75 4.16
N SER A 884 -20.17 11.85 4.69
CA SER A 884 -20.91 12.85 3.88
C SER A 884 -20.02 13.52 2.83
N ALA A 885 -18.76 13.79 3.17
CA ALA A 885 -17.79 14.34 2.23
C ALA A 885 -17.47 13.35 1.10
N ALA A 886 -17.20 12.09 1.44
CA ALA A 886 -16.88 11.05 0.47
C ALA A 886 -18.08 10.70 -0.41
N TRP A 887 -19.28 10.60 0.16
CA TRP A 887 -20.53 10.46 -0.60
C TRP A 887 -20.73 11.62 -1.58
N PHE A 888 -20.60 12.86 -1.10
CA PHE A 888 -20.82 14.03 -1.94
C PHE A 888 -19.86 14.01 -3.13
N PHE A 889 -18.56 13.86 -2.85
CA PHE A 889 -17.49 13.84 -3.84
C PHE A 889 -17.61 12.68 -4.84
N ALA A 890 -17.79 11.45 -4.36
CA ALA A 890 -17.71 10.25 -5.21
C ALA A 890 -19.04 9.89 -5.89
N ILE A 891 -20.17 10.13 -5.23
CA ILE A 891 -21.50 9.65 -5.66
C ILE A 891 -22.40 10.82 -6.09
N HIS A 892 -22.58 11.83 -5.24
CA HIS A 892 -23.57 12.89 -5.49
C HIS A 892 -23.18 13.80 -6.67
N VAL A 893 -21.93 14.27 -6.70
CA VAL A 893 -21.39 15.10 -7.80
C VAL A 893 -20.39 14.37 -8.72
N ASN A 894 -20.08 13.10 -8.43
CA ASN A 894 -19.25 12.19 -9.25
C ASN A 894 -17.94 12.82 -9.78
N LEU A 895 -17.05 13.18 -8.86
CA LEU A 895 -15.76 13.81 -9.14
C LEU A 895 -14.60 12.81 -9.31
N LEU A 896 -14.85 11.50 -9.18
CA LEU A 896 -13.85 10.45 -9.37
C LEU A 896 -13.20 10.53 -10.77
N LYS A 897 -14.00 10.76 -11.82
CA LYS A 897 -13.49 10.81 -13.19
C LYS A 897 -12.73 12.11 -13.51
N PRO A 898 -13.23 13.31 -13.19
CA PRO A 898 -12.42 14.55 -13.29
C PRO A 898 -11.11 14.50 -12.49
N SER A 899 -11.08 13.82 -11.35
CA SER A 899 -9.86 13.68 -10.54
C SER A 899 -8.84 12.72 -11.18
N GLU A 900 -9.29 11.64 -11.84
CA GLU A 900 -8.39 10.82 -12.68
C GLU A 900 -7.85 11.58 -13.89
N GLU A 901 -8.66 12.47 -14.47
CA GLU A 901 -8.25 13.33 -15.59
C GLU A 901 -7.38 14.51 -15.16
N ASP A 902 -7.21 14.69 -13.85
CA ASP A 902 -6.45 15.77 -13.23
C ASP A 902 -6.99 17.15 -13.64
N ASP A 903 -8.31 17.35 -13.52
CA ASP A 903 -8.98 18.63 -13.81
C ASP A 903 -9.43 19.37 -12.53
N LEU A 904 -8.47 20.01 -11.86
CA LEU A 904 -8.73 20.80 -10.62
C LEU A 904 -9.70 21.95 -10.86
N ILE A 905 -9.63 22.60 -12.02
CA ILE A 905 -10.49 23.74 -12.36
C ILE A 905 -11.95 23.27 -12.38
N TRP A 906 -12.24 22.15 -13.03
CA TRP A 906 -13.58 21.55 -13.01
C TRP A 906 -14.00 21.09 -11.61
N VAL A 907 -13.14 20.38 -10.88
CA VAL A 907 -13.44 19.88 -9.53
C VAL A 907 -13.79 21.03 -8.58
N SER A 908 -13.00 22.11 -8.60
CA SER A 908 -13.23 23.30 -7.76
C SER A 908 -14.56 23.97 -8.10
N ARG A 909 -14.86 24.12 -9.39
CA ARG A 909 -16.10 24.70 -9.91
C ARG A 909 -17.35 23.95 -9.45
N ILE A 910 -17.27 22.64 -9.27
CA ILE A 910 -18.39 21.81 -8.84
C ILE A 910 -18.61 21.90 -7.32
N ILE A 911 -17.57 21.78 -6.50
CA ILE A 911 -17.74 21.63 -5.04
C ILE A 911 -18.31 22.88 -4.36
N ASN A 912 -17.82 24.07 -4.70
CA ASN A 912 -18.28 25.34 -4.10
C ASN A 912 -19.04 26.21 -5.14
N GLY A 913 -19.61 25.58 -6.17
CA GLY A 913 -20.46 26.25 -7.15
C GLY A 913 -19.83 27.46 -7.87
N GLY A 914 -18.50 27.53 -7.95
CA GLY A 914 -17.69 28.69 -8.36
C GLY A 914 -16.21 28.44 -8.06
N PHE A 915 -15.35 29.46 -8.08
CA PHE A 915 -13.90 29.30 -7.82
C PHE A 915 -13.46 29.77 -6.41
N ASN A 916 -14.37 29.68 -5.45
CA ASN A 916 -14.08 29.91 -4.03
C ASN A 916 -13.04 28.89 -3.53
N GLY A 917 -11.97 29.40 -2.91
CA GLY A 917 -10.88 28.59 -2.36
C GLY A 917 -10.00 27.87 -3.39
N TYR A 918 -10.09 28.17 -4.68
CA TYR A 918 -9.28 27.53 -5.73
C TYR A 918 -7.77 27.53 -5.42
N ASP A 919 -7.20 28.67 -5.03
CA ASP A 919 -5.76 28.78 -4.70
C ASP A 919 -5.37 27.86 -3.52
N HIS A 920 -6.26 27.69 -2.54
CA HIS A 920 -6.03 26.78 -1.41
C HIS A 920 -6.12 25.31 -1.85
N ARG A 921 -7.11 24.95 -2.67
CA ARG A 921 -7.23 23.60 -3.25
C ARG A 921 -6.00 23.25 -4.07
N LEU A 922 -5.52 24.19 -4.88
CA LEU A 922 -4.30 24.06 -5.68
C LEU A 922 -3.07 23.83 -4.78
N SER A 923 -2.92 24.62 -3.72
CA SER A 923 -1.85 24.45 -2.73
C SER A 923 -1.88 23.05 -2.09
N TYR A 924 -3.02 22.63 -1.54
CA TYR A 924 -3.15 21.31 -0.91
C TYR A 924 -3.00 20.15 -1.90
N LEU A 925 -3.49 20.29 -3.14
CA LEU A 925 -3.33 19.27 -4.16
C LEU A 925 -1.86 19.12 -4.57
N ASN A 926 -1.14 20.23 -4.76
CA ASN A 926 0.29 20.20 -5.06
C ASN A 926 1.12 19.60 -3.90
N LEU A 927 0.74 19.90 -2.64
CA LEU A 927 1.32 19.24 -1.47
C LEU A 927 0.99 17.74 -1.42
N ALA A 928 -0.24 17.34 -1.76
CA ALA A 928 -0.66 15.94 -1.81
C ALA A 928 0.07 15.15 -2.91
N ILE A 929 0.18 15.72 -4.12
CA ILE A 929 0.97 15.15 -5.22
C ILE A 929 2.40 14.88 -4.76
N LYS A 930 3.07 15.88 -4.18
CA LYS A 930 4.45 15.75 -3.69
C LYS A 930 4.60 14.82 -2.48
N ALA A 931 3.65 14.85 -1.55
CA ALA A 931 3.71 14.02 -0.34
C ALA A 931 3.50 12.52 -0.64
N LEU A 932 2.81 12.21 -1.73
CA LEU A 932 2.43 10.86 -2.17
C LEU A 932 3.21 10.36 -3.39
N GLY A 933 4.11 11.17 -3.98
CA GLY A 933 4.96 10.77 -5.13
C GLY A 933 4.21 10.67 -6.46
N LEU A 934 3.23 11.55 -6.69
CA LEU A 934 2.28 11.46 -7.81
C LEU A 934 2.63 12.36 -9.00
N GLU A 935 3.84 12.91 -9.04
CA GLU A 935 4.31 13.80 -10.11
C GLU A 935 4.17 13.13 -11.49
N ALA A 936 4.46 11.84 -11.61
CA ALA A 936 4.28 11.07 -12.85
C ALA A 936 2.81 10.76 -13.22
N CYS A 937 1.87 11.01 -12.29
CA CYS A 937 0.44 10.72 -12.45
C CYS A 937 -0.39 11.92 -12.89
N THR A 938 0.21 13.11 -12.92
CA THR A 938 -0.45 14.33 -13.39
C THR A 938 -0.73 14.27 -14.90
N LYS A 939 -1.73 15.04 -15.35
CA LYS A 939 -2.11 15.13 -16.77
C LYS A 939 -2.28 16.57 -17.23
N LEU A 940 -2.90 17.42 -16.41
CA LEU A 940 -3.10 18.85 -16.69
C LEU A 940 -2.31 19.72 -15.71
N ASN A 941 -2.00 19.21 -14.51
CA ASN A 941 -1.07 19.85 -13.60
C ASN A 941 0.34 19.84 -14.21
N ARG A 942 0.83 21.03 -14.56
CA ARG A 942 2.22 21.22 -15.00
C ARG A 942 2.93 22.07 -13.97
N ALA A 943 3.72 21.41 -13.13
CA ALA A 943 4.50 22.00 -12.04
C ALA A 943 3.66 22.89 -11.09
N GLY A 944 2.46 22.42 -10.75
CA GLY A 944 1.53 23.09 -9.84
C GLY A 944 0.64 24.15 -10.48
N ILE A 945 0.52 24.17 -11.81
CA ILE A 945 -0.34 25.09 -12.57
C ILE A 945 -1.28 24.28 -13.47
N TYR A 946 -2.55 24.71 -13.55
CA TYR A 946 -3.55 24.21 -14.49
C TYR A 946 -3.90 25.32 -15.50
N LYS A 947 -4.01 24.97 -16.79
CA LYS A 947 -4.46 25.91 -17.81
C LYS A 947 -5.98 25.85 -17.95
N PHE A 948 -6.63 27.00 -17.97
CA PHE A 948 -8.08 27.09 -18.12
C PHE A 948 -8.57 26.43 -19.41
N GLU A 949 -7.86 26.62 -20.52
CA GLU A 949 -8.21 26.15 -21.86
C GLU A 949 -8.22 24.62 -22.02
N GLU A 950 -7.57 23.91 -21.10
CA GLU A 950 -7.47 22.44 -21.09
C GLU A 950 -8.51 21.80 -20.16
N SER A 951 -9.19 22.59 -19.32
CA SER A 951 -10.23 22.13 -18.41
C SER A 951 -11.58 21.94 -19.13
N ARG A 952 -12.38 20.99 -18.64
CA ARG A 952 -13.82 20.87 -18.95
C ARG A 952 -14.58 22.19 -18.74
N ALA A 953 -14.12 23.03 -17.79
CA ALA A 953 -14.69 24.35 -17.51
C ALA A 953 -14.63 25.32 -18.71
N TYR A 954 -13.64 25.18 -19.61
CA TYR A 954 -13.52 26.01 -20.81
C TYR A 954 -14.69 25.86 -21.79
N ASN A 955 -15.45 24.77 -21.69
CA ASN A 955 -16.57 24.45 -22.57
C ASN A 955 -17.93 24.55 -21.86
N GLU A 956 -17.96 25.04 -20.61
CA GLU A 956 -19.18 25.30 -19.83
C GLU A 956 -19.34 26.81 -19.68
N LYS A 957 -20.44 27.38 -20.21
CA LYS A 957 -20.67 28.82 -20.31
C LYS A 957 -20.62 29.52 -18.93
N ARG A 958 -21.21 28.93 -17.90
CA ARG A 958 -21.25 29.47 -16.53
C ARG A 958 -19.91 29.33 -15.81
N ALA A 959 -19.17 28.25 -16.04
CA ALA A 959 -17.80 28.10 -15.54
C ALA A 959 -16.83 29.09 -16.21
N SER A 960 -16.95 29.32 -17.53
CA SER A 960 -16.14 30.30 -18.25
C SER A 960 -16.36 31.72 -17.72
N PHE A 961 -17.62 32.12 -17.52
CA PHE A 961 -17.92 33.39 -16.87
C PHE A 961 -17.36 33.47 -15.44
N GLY A 962 -17.47 32.37 -14.68
CA GLY A 962 -16.91 32.27 -13.33
C GLY A 962 -15.40 32.43 -13.30
N TRP A 963 -14.68 31.81 -14.24
CA TRP A 963 -13.23 31.92 -14.33
C TRP A 963 -12.81 33.38 -14.57
N GLY A 964 -13.52 34.05 -15.49
CA GLY A 964 -13.36 35.47 -15.76
C GLY A 964 -13.61 36.33 -14.51
N HIS A 965 -14.75 36.11 -13.85
CA HIS A 965 -15.22 36.90 -12.72
C HIS A 965 -14.38 36.73 -11.44
N TRP A 966 -13.80 35.55 -11.19
CA TRP A 966 -12.93 35.33 -10.03
C TRP A 966 -11.53 35.92 -10.23
N HIS A 967 -10.93 35.78 -11.42
CA HIS A 967 -9.61 36.35 -11.71
C HIS A 967 -9.63 37.87 -11.89
N ASP A 968 -10.77 38.45 -12.30
CA ASP A 968 -10.91 39.90 -12.56
C ASP A 968 -10.41 40.78 -11.39
N PRO A 969 -9.34 41.58 -11.59
CA PRO A 969 -8.81 42.51 -10.60
C PRO A 969 -9.80 43.60 -10.14
N GLY A 970 -10.86 43.87 -10.92
CA GLY A 970 -11.95 44.77 -10.54
C GLY A 970 -13.13 44.08 -9.82
N SER A 971 -13.09 42.74 -9.67
CA SER A 971 -14.11 41.98 -8.93
C SER A 971 -13.72 41.82 -7.47
N ALA A 972 -14.68 42.01 -6.57
CA ALA A 972 -14.50 41.88 -5.12
C ALA A 972 -14.52 40.42 -4.61
N VAL A 973 -14.84 39.44 -5.46
CA VAL A 973 -14.86 38.02 -5.05
C VAL A 973 -13.45 37.49 -4.80
N SER A 974 -13.33 36.57 -3.84
CA SER A 974 -12.07 35.93 -3.43
C SER A 974 -12.09 34.43 -3.73
N GLY A 975 -10.93 33.84 -3.97
CA GLY A 975 -10.77 32.39 -4.12
C GLY A 975 -9.70 32.01 -5.13
N THR A 976 -9.47 32.88 -6.12
CA THR A 976 -8.33 32.83 -7.02
C THR A 976 -7.45 34.06 -6.81
N SER A 977 -6.19 33.94 -7.18
CA SER A 977 -5.31 35.10 -7.38
C SER A 977 -5.86 35.99 -8.50
N LYS A 978 -5.67 37.31 -8.38
CA LYS A 978 -6.18 38.27 -9.36
C LYS A 978 -5.24 38.36 -10.54
N ASP A 979 -5.73 37.94 -11.71
CA ASP A 979 -4.97 37.85 -12.94
C ASP A 979 -5.80 38.43 -14.09
N LYS A 980 -5.21 39.40 -14.80
CA LYS A 980 -5.85 40.13 -15.89
C LYS A 980 -6.09 39.25 -17.11
N ASP A 981 -5.15 38.38 -17.43
CA ASP A 981 -5.16 37.59 -18.66
C ASP A 981 -6.09 36.39 -18.51
N GLU A 982 -6.10 35.73 -17.34
CA GLU A 982 -7.10 34.71 -17.01
C GLU A 982 -8.53 35.29 -16.94
N ALA A 983 -8.68 36.52 -16.44
CA ALA A 983 -9.96 37.23 -16.48
C ALA A 983 -10.46 37.45 -17.93
N ILE A 984 -9.57 37.92 -18.81
CA ILE A 984 -9.85 38.13 -20.24
C ILE A 984 -10.22 36.81 -20.92
N LYS A 985 -9.48 35.72 -20.67
CA LYS A 985 -9.77 34.38 -21.23
C LYS A 985 -11.17 33.91 -20.84
N GLY A 986 -11.51 33.99 -19.55
CA GLY A 986 -12.82 33.56 -19.04
C GLY A 986 -13.99 34.35 -19.64
N PHE A 987 -13.91 35.68 -19.62
CA PHE A 987 -14.96 36.53 -20.21
C PHE A 987 -15.09 36.37 -21.72
N ARG A 988 -13.98 36.33 -22.47
CA ARG A 988 -14.01 36.09 -23.92
C ARG A 988 -14.64 34.74 -24.24
N ARG A 989 -14.20 33.67 -23.57
CA ARG A 989 -14.74 32.33 -23.80
C ARG A 989 -16.23 32.22 -23.47
N TYR A 990 -16.68 32.90 -22.41
CA TYR A 990 -18.12 32.99 -22.11
C TYR A 990 -18.91 33.66 -23.25
N LEU A 991 -18.41 34.76 -23.83
CA LEU A 991 -19.08 35.43 -24.95
C LEU A 991 -19.11 34.56 -26.20
N ASP A 992 -17.99 33.90 -26.54
CA ASP A 992 -17.92 32.96 -27.66
C ASP A 992 -18.96 31.83 -27.52
N LEU A 993 -19.11 31.27 -26.31
CA LEU A 993 -20.09 30.22 -26.01
C LEU A 993 -21.53 30.72 -26.01
N ASP A 994 -21.78 31.97 -25.60
CA ASP A 994 -23.12 32.59 -25.64
C ASP A 994 -23.56 32.92 -27.08
N ASP A 995 -22.65 33.46 -27.89
CA ASP A 995 -22.88 33.73 -29.30
C ASP A 995 -23.08 32.43 -30.10
N ALA A 996 -22.28 31.40 -29.84
CA ALA A 996 -22.47 30.07 -30.44
C ALA A 996 -23.79 29.39 -30.01
N ALA A 997 -24.28 29.66 -28.80
CA ALA A 997 -25.58 29.18 -28.31
C ALA A 997 -26.78 30.01 -28.81
N GLY A 998 -26.56 31.05 -29.61
CA GLY A 998 -27.61 31.92 -30.15
C GLY A 998 -28.29 32.81 -29.11
N LYS A 999 -27.56 33.23 -28.06
CA LYS A 999 -28.04 34.13 -26.98
C LYS A 999 -29.33 33.63 -26.32
N PRO A 1000 -29.32 32.43 -25.71
CA PRO A 1000 -30.53 31.73 -25.31
C PRO A 1000 -31.33 32.50 -24.25
N VAL A 1001 -32.64 32.65 -24.53
CA VAL A 1001 -33.62 33.27 -23.63
C VAL A 1001 -34.55 32.25 -22.97
N ASP A 1002 -35.10 32.60 -21.81
CA ASP A 1002 -36.11 31.84 -21.08
C ASP A 1002 -37.51 31.96 -21.73
N LYS A 1003 -38.51 31.34 -21.08
CA LYS A 1003 -39.92 31.38 -21.51
C LYS A 1003 -40.58 32.78 -21.47
N HIS A 1004 -39.88 33.80 -20.98
CA HIS A 1004 -40.32 35.19 -20.89
C HIS A 1004 -39.47 36.14 -21.76
N GLY A 1005 -38.62 35.60 -22.64
CA GLY A 1005 -37.74 36.40 -23.51
C GLY A 1005 -36.56 37.04 -22.78
N LYS A 1006 -36.30 36.65 -21.53
CA LYS A 1006 -35.17 37.14 -20.73
C LYS A 1006 -33.93 36.24 -20.94
N PRO A 1007 -32.70 36.78 -20.99
CA PRO A 1007 -31.49 35.96 -21.07
C PRO A 1007 -31.46 34.83 -20.01
N LYS A 1008 -31.09 33.60 -20.38
CA LYS A 1008 -31.04 32.46 -19.44
C LYS A 1008 -29.91 32.57 -18.40
N ASP A 1009 -28.94 33.45 -18.66
CA ASP A 1009 -27.81 33.76 -17.79
C ASP A 1009 -28.08 35.00 -16.94
N GLN A 1010 -29.02 34.83 -16.02
CA GLN A 1010 -29.35 35.81 -14.97
C GLN A 1010 -29.00 35.26 -13.59
N ASN A 1011 -28.63 36.18 -12.69
CA ASN A 1011 -28.28 35.90 -11.30
C ASN A 1011 -27.13 34.89 -11.10
N TRP A 1012 -26.29 34.64 -12.11
CA TRP A 1012 -25.09 33.83 -11.93
C TRP A 1012 -24.10 34.59 -11.06
N TYR A 1013 -23.72 34.00 -9.93
CA TYR A 1013 -22.77 34.60 -8.98
C TYR A 1013 -23.18 36.02 -8.53
N HIS A 1014 -24.48 36.22 -8.31
CA HIS A 1014 -25.10 37.51 -7.94
C HIS A 1014 -25.01 38.62 -9.00
N ILE A 1015 -24.64 38.30 -10.25
CA ILE A 1015 -24.67 39.23 -11.38
C ILE A 1015 -26.06 39.18 -12.05
N ALA A 1016 -26.78 40.30 -11.99
CA ALA A 1016 -28.18 40.39 -12.43
C ALA A 1016 -28.37 39.99 -13.92
N VAL A 1017 -27.52 40.49 -14.81
CA VAL A 1017 -27.47 40.09 -16.23
C VAL A 1017 -26.02 39.88 -16.62
N VAL A 1018 -25.67 38.65 -17.01
CA VAL A 1018 -24.27 38.23 -17.13
C VAL A 1018 -23.59 38.84 -18.36
N ARG A 1019 -24.25 38.86 -19.53
CA ARG A 1019 -23.62 39.30 -20.78
C ARG A 1019 -23.11 40.74 -20.77
N PRO A 1020 -23.93 41.76 -20.41
CA PRO A 1020 -23.47 43.15 -20.40
C PRO A 1020 -22.37 43.39 -19.36
N HIS A 1021 -22.37 42.62 -18.27
CA HIS A 1021 -21.28 42.65 -17.28
C HIS A 1021 -19.99 42.11 -17.89
N ALA A 1022 -20.01 40.93 -18.52
CA ALA A 1022 -18.84 40.35 -19.17
C ALA A 1022 -18.27 41.26 -20.27
N GLU A 1023 -19.12 41.86 -21.11
CA GLU A 1023 -18.72 42.81 -22.15
C GLU A 1023 -18.04 44.05 -21.54
N ALA A 1024 -18.68 44.68 -20.54
CA ALA A 1024 -18.14 45.87 -19.88
C ALA A 1024 -16.82 45.59 -19.13
N ARG A 1025 -16.69 44.44 -18.46
CA ARG A 1025 -15.45 44.04 -17.78
C ARG A 1025 -14.35 43.70 -18.78
N LEU A 1026 -14.66 42.98 -19.87
CA LEU A 1026 -13.69 42.67 -20.92
C LEU A 1026 -13.16 43.94 -21.60
N SER A 1027 -14.02 44.89 -21.95
CA SER A 1027 -13.58 46.19 -22.50
C SER A 1027 -12.71 46.98 -21.53
N ALA A 1028 -13.05 47.00 -20.23
CA ALA A 1028 -12.24 47.66 -19.22
C ALA A 1028 -10.85 46.99 -19.06
N LEU A 1029 -10.81 45.66 -19.01
CA LEU A 1029 -9.57 44.88 -18.90
C LEU A 1029 -8.67 45.03 -20.13
N MET A 1030 -9.24 45.15 -21.34
CA MET A 1030 -8.48 45.38 -22.57
C MET A 1030 -8.01 46.84 -22.75
N ALA A 1031 -8.54 47.79 -21.98
CA ALA A 1031 -8.15 49.20 -22.01
C ALA A 1031 -7.13 49.57 -20.90
N SER A 1032 -7.15 48.85 -19.78
CA SER A 1032 -6.03 48.77 -18.81
C SER A 1032 -4.89 47.88 -19.31
#